data_AF-A0A2K6GEM4-F1
#
_entry.id   AF-A0A2K6GEM4-F1
#
_cell.length_a   1.000
_cell.length_b   1.000
_cell.length_c   1.000
_cell.angle_alpha   90.00
_cell.angle_beta   90.00
_cell.angle_gamma   90.00
#
_symmetry.space_group_name_H-M   'P 1'
#
loop_
_entity.id
_entity.type
_entity.pdbx_description
1 polymer ?
#
loop_
_entity_poly.entity_id
_entity_poly.type
_entity_poly.pdbx_seq_one_letter_code
_entity_poly.pdbx_strand_id
1 'polypeptide(L)'
;MEKPRGIEETWSSEPMEEEEEDDDLELFGGYDSFRSYNSSVVSESSSYLEESSEAENEDREAGELPTSPLHLLGPGTPRSLDGSGSEPAVCEMCGIVGTREAFFSKTKRFCSVSCSRSYSSNSKKASILARLQGKPPTKKAKVLHKAAWSAKIGAFLHSQGTGQLADGTPTGQDALVLGFDWGKFLKDHSYKAAPVSCFKHVPLYDQWEDVMKGMKVEVLNSDAVLPSRVYWIASVIQAAGYRVLLRYEGFENDASHDFWCNLGTVDVHPIGWCAINSKILVPPRTIHAKFTDWKGYLMKRLVGSRTLPVDFHIKMVESMKYPFRQGMRLEVVDKSQVSRTRMAVVDTVIGGRLRLLYEDGDSDDDFWCHMWSPLIHPVGWSRRVGHGIKMSERRSDMAHHPTFRKIYCDAVPYLFKKVRAVYTEGGWFEEGMKLEAIDPLNLGNICVATICKVLLDGYLMICVDGGPSTDGSDWFCYHASSHAIFPAAFCQKNDIELTPPKGYETQTFNWENYLEKTKSKAAPSRLFNMDCPNHGFKVGMKLEAVDLMEPRLICVATVKRVVHRLLSIHFDGWDSEYDQWVDCESPDIYPVGWCELTGYQLQPPVAAELLPSSCPLCHMLVPLCTQVNYPGPSEQP
;
A
#
# COMPACT_ATOMS: atom_id res chain seq x y z
N MET A 1 -47.18 -28.66 -19.99
CA MET A 1 -47.73 -29.82 -19.25
C MET A 1 -46.66 -30.91 -19.32
N GLU A 2 -45.67 -30.86 -18.45
CA GLU A 2 -45.60 -31.38 -17.07
C GLU A 2 -44.95 -32.78 -17.00
N LYS A 3 -44.01 -32.87 -16.07
CA LYS A 3 -43.02 -33.92 -15.73
C LYS A 3 -43.62 -35.32 -15.52
N PRO A 4 -42.76 -36.36 -15.50
CA PRO A 4 -42.89 -37.47 -14.56
C PRO A 4 -41.90 -37.37 -13.39
N ARG A 5 -42.37 -37.79 -12.21
CA ARG A 5 -41.62 -37.94 -10.95
C ARG A 5 -40.93 -39.32 -10.90
N GLY A 6 -39.71 -39.34 -10.34
CA GLY A 6 -38.96 -40.55 -10.03
C GLY A 6 -39.37 -41.18 -8.70
N ILE A 7 -39.10 -42.48 -8.59
CA ILE A 7 -39.30 -43.38 -7.46
C ILE A 7 -37.92 -43.67 -6.84
N GLU A 8 -37.86 -43.62 -5.51
CA GLU A 8 -36.74 -44.05 -4.66
C GLU A 8 -36.68 -45.58 -4.56
N GLU A 9 -35.48 -46.15 -4.42
CA GLU A 9 -35.26 -47.41 -3.70
C GLU A 9 -33.84 -47.45 -3.10
N THR A 10 -33.77 -48.04 -1.90
CA THR A 10 -32.66 -48.12 -0.95
C THR A 10 -32.02 -49.51 -0.95
N TRP A 11 -30.74 -49.64 -0.58
CA TRP A 11 -30.26 -50.77 0.24
C TRP A 11 -28.84 -50.61 0.88
N SER A 12 -28.79 -51.07 2.13
CA SER A 12 -27.72 -51.45 3.10
C SER A 12 -26.57 -52.31 2.53
N SER A 13 -25.28 -52.05 2.81
CA SER A 13 -24.39 -52.33 3.99
C SER A 13 -23.98 -53.80 4.22
N GLU A 14 -22.68 -54.13 4.06
CA GLU A 14 -21.76 -54.83 5.02
C GLU A 14 -20.38 -55.22 4.39
N PRO A 15 -19.33 -55.60 5.18
CA PRO A 15 -17.90 -55.26 4.96
C PRO A 15 -16.96 -56.43 4.62
N MET A 16 -15.68 -56.14 4.30
CA MET A 16 -14.54 -57.09 4.26
C MET A 16 -13.24 -56.26 4.39
N GLU A 17 -12.54 -56.32 5.54
CA GLU A 17 -11.39 -57.18 5.88
C GLU A 17 -10.03 -56.60 5.45
N GLU A 18 -9.16 -56.48 6.46
CA GLU A 18 -7.78 -56.02 6.44
C GLU A 18 -6.86 -57.16 5.97
N GLU A 19 -5.90 -56.87 5.11
CA GLU A 19 -4.66 -57.67 4.99
C GLU A 19 -3.46 -56.72 4.93
N GLU A 20 -2.49 -57.03 5.80
CA GLU A 20 -1.17 -56.43 5.96
C GLU A 20 -0.23 -56.92 4.85
N GLU A 21 0.61 -56.02 4.32
CA GLU A 21 1.91 -56.38 3.73
C GLU A 21 2.96 -55.37 4.25
N ASP A 22 3.76 -55.85 5.19
CA ASP A 22 5.12 -55.37 5.46
C ASP A 22 6.05 -55.95 4.37
N ASP A 23 6.92 -55.13 3.78
CA ASP A 23 8.34 -55.48 3.62
C ASP A 23 9.19 -54.28 3.14
N ASP A 24 10.26 -54.09 3.91
CA ASP A 24 11.62 -53.77 3.50
C ASP A 24 12.10 -52.35 3.12
N LEU A 25 12.62 -51.72 4.18
CA LEU A 25 14.07 -51.45 4.38
C LEU A 25 14.77 -50.37 3.54
N GLU A 26 15.00 -49.29 4.29
CA GLU A 26 16.04 -48.28 4.17
C GLU A 26 17.44 -48.82 3.83
N LEU A 27 18.09 -48.22 2.84
CA LEU A 27 19.55 -48.24 2.68
C LEU A 27 20.13 -46.88 3.06
N PHE A 28 20.60 -46.77 4.30
CA PHE A 28 21.46 -45.69 4.78
C PHE A 28 22.90 -45.84 4.26
N GLY A 29 23.54 -44.72 3.91
CA GLY A 29 25.00 -44.62 3.90
C GLY A 29 25.58 -43.55 2.98
N GLY A 30 25.96 -42.38 3.54
CA GLY A 30 26.73 -41.38 2.80
C GLY A 30 27.01 -40.10 3.59
N TYR A 31 27.90 -40.20 4.57
CA TYR A 31 28.38 -39.13 5.46
C TYR A 31 29.40 -38.20 4.76
N ASP A 32 29.36 -36.91 5.14
CA ASP A 32 30.41 -35.87 5.12
C ASP A 32 31.35 -35.69 3.92
N SER A 33 31.43 -34.45 3.40
CA SER A 33 32.47 -33.49 3.81
C SER A 33 32.48 -32.25 2.89
N PHE A 34 32.09 -31.09 3.41
CA PHE A 34 32.34 -29.79 2.78
C PHE A 34 33.77 -29.37 3.14
N ARG A 35 34.70 -29.50 2.18
CA ARG A 35 36.09 -29.06 2.36
C ARG A 35 36.22 -27.56 2.18
N SER A 36 36.54 -26.91 3.29
CA SER A 36 37.27 -25.64 3.39
C SER A 36 38.50 -25.62 2.49
N TYR A 37 38.68 -24.53 1.73
CA TYR A 37 40.00 -24.04 1.36
C TYR A 37 40.11 -22.58 1.78
N ASN A 38 40.85 -22.38 2.86
CA ASN A 38 41.53 -21.14 3.16
C ASN A 38 43.02 -21.50 3.16
N SER A 39 43.82 -20.90 2.29
CA SER A 39 45.28 -20.92 2.45
C SER A 39 45.86 -19.56 2.06
N SER A 40 46.27 -18.87 3.12
CA SER A 40 47.17 -17.74 3.19
C SER A 40 48.61 -18.10 2.84
N VAL A 41 49.35 -17.14 2.28
CA VAL A 41 50.81 -16.92 2.39
C VAL A 41 51.00 -15.38 2.24
N VAL A 42 51.38 -14.56 3.24
CA VAL A 42 52.63 -14.45 4.04
C VAL A 42 53.80 -14.08 3.09
N SER A 43 54.59 -13.01 3.18
CA SER A 43 54.99 -11.94 4.14
C SER A 43 55.48 -10.73 3.27
N GLU A 44 55.75 -9.50 3.73
CA GLU A 44 56.84 -9.06 4.61
C GLU A 44 56.67 -7.60 5.06
N SER A 45 57.43 -7.28 6.11
CA SER A 45 57.30 -6.19 7.08
C SER A 45 58.03 -4.88 6.73
N SER A 46 57.79 -3.90 7.61
CA SER A 46 58.58 -2.69 7.91
C SER A 46 58.28 -1.48 7.01
N SER A 47 58.26 -0.24 7.49
CA SER A 47 58.91 0.35 8.65
C SER A 47 58.34 1.74 8.98
N TYR A 48 58.42 2.09 10.27
CA TYR A 48 58.78 3.40 10.82
C TYR A 48 57.82 4.62 10.74
N LEU A 49 57.75 5.23 11.92
CA LEU A 49 57.16 6.52 12.31
C LEU A 49 57.95 7.68 11.72
N GLU A 50 57.30 8.83 11.51
CA GLU A 50 57.60 10.18 12.07
C GLU A 50 56.41 11.10 11.70
N GLU A 51 55.63 11.60 12.66
CA GLU A 51 55.77 12.90 13.36
C GLU A 51 55.62 14.12 12.43
N SER A 52 54.49 14.81 12.55
CA SER A 52 54.39 16.17 13.15
C SER A 52 54.32 17.22 12.01
N SER A 53 53.60 18.34 12.06
CA SER A 53 53.00 19.14 13.12
C SER A 53 52.01 20.18 12.51
N GLU A 54 51.15 20.72 13.38
CA GLU A 54 50.57 22.10 13.38
C GLU A 54 49.53 22.46 12.28
N ALA A 55 48.27 22.81 12.63
CA ALA A 55 47.76 24.06 13.25
C ALA A 55 48.00 25.30 12.37
N GLU A 56 47.15 26.29 12.14
CA GLU A 56 45.77 26.71 12.46
C GLU A 56 45.42 27.72 11.32
N ASN A 57 44.26 27.65 10.68
CA ASN A 57 43.09 28.55 10.85
C ASN A 57 43.32 30.07 10.59
N GLU A 58 42.34 30.70 9.92
CA GLU A 58 42.10 32.13 9.60
C GLU A 58 42.46 32.55 8.14
N ASP A 59 41.71 33.40 7.44
CA ASP A 59 40.28 33.77 7.41
C ASP A 59 40.09 34.66 6.16
N ARG A 60 38.85 34.80 5.66
CA ARG A 60 38.35 35.84 4.70
C ARG A 60 38.83 35.79 3.23
N GLU A 61 38.13 36.32 2.23
CA GLU A 61 36.74 36.67 1.90
C GLU A 61 36.78 37.24 0.46
N ALA A 62 35.72 37.04 -0.32
CA ALA A 62 35.31 37.79 -1.53
C ALA A 62 36.21 37.82 -2.80
N GLY A 63 35.55 37.72 -3.96
CA GLY A 63 36.05 38.29 -5.22
C GLY A 63 36.00 37.39 -6.45
N GLU A 64 34.86 37.46 -7.15
CA GLU A 64 34.65 37.46 -8.60
C GLU A 64 35.65 36.82 -9.60
N LEU A 65 35.04 36.06 -10.52
CA LEU A 65 35.47 35.53 -11.83
C LEU A 65 36.48 36.42 -12.61
N PRO A 66 37.34 35.84 -13.46
CA PRO A 66 36.93 35.69 -14.87
C PRO A 66 37.54 34.52 -15.67
N THR A 67 36.78 34.14 -16.72
CA THR A 67 37.22 33.72 -18.07
C THR A 67 38.09 32.48 -18.29
N SER A 68 37.52 31.53 -19.04
CA SER A 68 38.23 30.49 -19.81
C SER A 68 39.26 31.08 -20.78
N PRO A 69 40.18 30.24 -21.29
CA PRO A 69 40.04 29.87 -22.69
C PRO A 69 40.24 28.37 -22.97
N LEU A 70 39.56 27.97 -24.05
CA LEU A 70 39.61 26.70 -24.79
C LEU A 70 41.04 26.33 -25.21
N HIS A 71 41.33 25.02 -25.38
CA HIS A 71 41.91 24.49 -26.63
C HIS A 71 41.96 22.95 -26.68
N LEU A 72 41.40 22.44 -27.79
CA LEU A 72 41.81 21.30 -28.63
C LEU A 72 41.52 19.83 -28.26
N LEU A 73 40.71 19.25 -29.15
CA LEU A 73 40.46 17.84 -29.44
C LEU A 73 41.66 17.13 -30.10
N GLY A 74 41.79 15.83 -29.81
CA GLY A 74 42.49 14.80 -30.58
C GLY A 74 41.82 13.42 -30.35
N PRO A 75 41.92 12.45 -31.28
CA PRO A 75 40.76 11.65 -31.71
C PRO A 75 40.72 10.19 -31.23
N GLY A 76 39.50 9.65 -31.08
CA GLY A 76 39.11 8.33 -31.58
C GLY A 76 39.21 7.11 -30.64
N THR A 77 38.09 6.75 -30.00
CA THR A 77 37.57 5.36 -29.96
C THR A 77 36.12 5.36 -29.44
N PRO A 78 35.18 4.60 -30.03
CA PRO A 78 33.78 4.68 -29.66
C PRO A 78 33.53 3.85 -28.40
N ARG A 79 33.09 4.50 -27.32
CA ARG A 79 32.53 3.82 -26.15
C ARG A 79 31.06 4.17 -26.03
N SER A 80 30.26 3.11 -26.06
CA SER A 80 28.87 3.01 -25.64
C SER A 80 28.43 4.08 -24.62
N LEU A 81 27.38 4.84 -24.97
CA LEU A 81 26.56 5.51 -23.97
C LEU A 81 25.81 4.44 -23.18
N ASP A 82 26.44 3.92 -22.14
CA ASP A 82 25.74 3.23 -21.07
C ASP A 82 25.30 4.25 -20.02
N GLY A 83 24.05 4.12 -19.59
CA GLY A 83 23.32 5.11 -18.81
C GLY A 83 24.00 5.47 -17.49
N SER A 84 24.10 6.77 -17.22
CA SER A 84 24.40 7.28 -15.88
C SER A 84 23.18 7.10 -14.97
N GLY A 85 22.88 5.87 -14.59
CA GLY A 85 22.13 5.60 -13.37
C GLY A 85 23.08 5.86 -12.21
N SER A 86 22.95 6.98 -11.52
CA SER A 86 23.77 7.25 -10.35
C SER A 86 23.59 6.15 -9.31
N GLU A 87 24.70 5.55 -8.89
CA GLU A 87 24.70 4.46 -7.91
C GLU A 87 23.98 4.92 -6.63
N PRO A 88 22.99 4.18 -6.09
CA PRO A 88 22.24 4.63 -4.94
C PRO A 88 23.14 4.71 -3.70
N ALA A 89 23.00 5.78 -2.92
CA ALA A 89 23.71 5.94 -1.65
C ALA A 89 22.80 5.56 -0.49
N VAL A 90 23.34 4.86 0.52
CA VAL A 90 22.63 4.51 1.76
C VAL A 90 23.21 5.31 2.93
N CYS A 91 22.35 5.99 3.68
CA CYS A 91 22.80 6.81 4.80
C CYS A 91 23.20 5.92 5.97
N GLU A 92 24.45 6.05 6.42
CA GLU A 92 24.99 5.24 7.52
C GLU A 92 24.29 5.49 8.87
N MET A 93 23.47 6.54 9.00
CA MET A 93 22.69 6.80 10.21
C MET A 93 21.27 6.29 10.19
N CYS A 94 20.49 6.74 9.21
CA CYS A 94 19.05 6.48 9.18
C CYS A 94 18.67 5.34 8.24
N GLY A 95 19.65 4.78 7.50
CA GLY A 95 19.44 3.72 6.53
C GLY A 95 18.67 4.15 5.28
N ILE A 96 18.42 5.46 5.12
CA ILE A 96 17.69 5.95 3.96
C ILE A 96 18.51 5.77 2.69
N VAL A 97 17.82 5.50 1.59
CA VAL A 97 18.46 5.37 0.28
C VAL A 97 17.93 6.45 -0.63
N GLY A 98 18.84 7.09 -1.35
CA GLY A 98 18.53 8.14 -2.33
C GLY A 98 19.60 8.20 -3.41
N THR A 99 19.43 9.14 -4.34
CA THR A 99 20.44 9.39 -5.38
C THR A 99 21.74 9.89 -4.75
N ARG A 100 22.89 9.36 -5.18
CA ARG A 100 24.19 9.72 -4.58
C ARG A 100 24.53 11.19 -4.75
N GLU A 101 24.01 11.86 -5.77
CA GLU A 101 24.19 13.30 -5.98
C GLU A 101 23.49 14.11 -4.89
N ALA A 102 22.32 13.66 -4.44
CA ALA A 102 21.52 14.34 -3.42
C ALA A 102 22.08 14.17 -1.99
N PHE A 103 22.98 13.22 -1.75
CA PHE A 103 23.53 12.98 -0.42
C PHE A 103 24.45 14.11 0.06
N PHE A 104 24.38 14.38 1.36
CA PHE A 104 25.16 15.39 2.05
C PHE A 104 26.65 15.00 2.16
N SER A 105 27.54 16.00 2.10
CA SER A 105 29.03 15.95 2.18
C SER A 105 29.77 15.43 0.94
N LYS A 106 31.08 15.71 0.83
CA LYS A 106 31.95 15.22 -0.27
C LYS A 106 32.02 13.68 -0.34
N THR A 107 31.81 12.99 0.78
CA THR A 107 31.89 11.52 0.86
C THR A 107 30.56 10.83 0.56
N LYS A 108 29.46 11.58 0.45
CA LYS A 108 28.10 11.08 0.12
C LYS A 108 27.60 9.94 1.03
N ARG A 109 28.03 9.92 2.31
CA ARG A 109 27.67 8.86 3.28
C ARG A 109 26.43 9.15 4.12
N PHE A 110 25.93 10.39 4.10
CA PHE A 110 24.81 10.82 4.93
C PHE A 110 23.79 11.56 4.09
N CYS A 111 22.49 11.38 4.35
CA CYS A 111 21.45 12.11 3.63
C CYS A 111 21.35 13.58 4.04
N SER A 112 21.76 13.95 5.27
CA SER A 112 21.65 15.31 5.78
C SER A 112 22.74 15.69 6.78
N VAL A 113 22.91 17.00 7.02
CA VAL A 113 23.77 17.55 8.07
C VAL A 113 23.41 16.94 9.43
N SER A 114 22.12 16.82 9.72
CA SER A 114 21.61 16.25 10.97
C SER A 114 22.05 14.79 11.12
N CYS A 115 21.92 13.96 10.08
CA CYS A 115 22.42 12.58 10.12
C CYS A 115 23.95 12.54 10.32
N SER A 116 24.71 13.36 9.60
CA SER A 116 26.18 13.40 9.79
C SER A 116 26.58 13.78 11.22
N ARG A 117 25.91 14.76 11.81
CA ARG A 117 26.13 15.18 13.20
C ARG A 117 25.73 14.08 14.18
N SER A 118 24.55 13.48 14.02
CA SER A 118 24.10 12.37 14.85
C SER A 118 25.03 11.17 14.77
N TYR A 119 25.59 10.82 13.61
CA TYR A 119 26.60 9.76 13.47
C TYR A 119 27.83 10.04 14.31
N SER A 120 28.35 11.26 14.18
CA SER A 120 29.53 11.71 14.92
C SER A 120 29.28 11.75 16.44
N SER A 121 28.07 12.10 16.87
CA SER A 121 27.69 12.11 18.29
C SER A 121 27.50 10.69 18.84
N ASN A 122 26.91 9.79 18.06
CA ASN A 122 26.66 8.41 18.47
C ASN A 122 27.97 7.60 18.50
N SER A 123 28.89 7.85 17.56
CA SER A 123 30.24 7.28 17.57
C SER A 123 31.05 7.76 18.76
N LYS A 124 30.92 9.04 19.17
CA LYS A 124 31.49 9.56 20.42
C LYS A 124 30.88 8.90 21.65
N LYS A 125 29.55 8.74 21.74
CA LYS A 125 28.90 8.01 22.85
C LYS A 125 29.35 6.55 22.92
N ALA A 126 29.42 5.85 21.79
CA ALA A 126 29.88 4.47 21.72
C ALA A 126 31.37 4.34 22.11
N SER A 127 32.21 5.29 21.69
CA SER A 127 33.63 5.37 22.06
C SER A 127 33.84 5.67 23.56
N ILE A 128 33.02 6.57 24.13
CA ILE A 128 33.03 6.88 25.57
C ILE A 128 32.53 5.69 26.39
N LEU A 129 31.45 5.01 25.96
CA LEU A 129 30.96 3.79 26.60
C LEU A 129 32.01 2.66 26.55
N ALA A 130 32.71 2.50 25.42
CA ALA A 130 33.79 1.52 25.30
C ALA A 130 34.98 1.84 26.24
N ARG A 131 35.33 3.12 26.40
CA ARG A 131 36.36 3.58 27.35
C ARG A 131 35.95 3.41 28.81
N LEU A 132 34.70 3.73 29.17
CA LEU A 132 34.17 3.56 30.52
C LEU A 132 34.03 2.07 30.91
N GLN A 133 33.88 1.16 29.94
CA GLN A 133 33.82 -0.28 30.17
C GLN A 133 35.19 -0.98 30.09
N GLY A 134 36.28 -0.25 29.88
CA GLY A 134 37.65 -0.78 29.94
C GLY A 134 37.99 -1.87 28.92
N LYS A 135 37.29 -1.95 27.77
CA LYS A 135 37.55 -2.98 26.74
C LYS A 135 38.05 -2.36 25.43
N PRO A 136 39.11 -2.91 24.80
CA PRO A 136 39.55 -2.46 23.49
C PRO A 136 38.50 -2.83 22.41
N PRO A 137 38.37 -2.03 21.33
CA PRO A 137 37.30 -2.21 20.36
C PRO A 137 37.62 -3.42 19.47
N THR A 138 36.90 -4.52 19.67
CA THR A 138 36.89 -5.64 18.71
C THR A 138 35.48 -5.97 18.26
N LYS A 139 35.38 -6.23 16.94
CA LYS A 139 34.18 -6.61 16.23
C LYS A 139 33.68 -7.97 16.74
N LYS A 140 32.52 -7.99 17.40
CA LYS A 140 31.40 -8.94 17.24
C LYS A 140 30.47 -8.82 18.44
N ALA A 141 29.34 -8.15 18.26
CA ALA A 141 28.20 -8.25 19.16
C ALA A 141 27.26 -9.35 18.65
N LYS A 142 26.77 -10.20 19.56
CA LYS A 142 25.42 -10.79 19.54
C LYS A 142 25.26 -11.68 20.77
N VAL A 143 24.48 -11.20 21.74
CA VAL A 143 23.22 -11.80 22.25
C VAL A 143 22.66 -10.77 23.23
N LEU A 144 21.53 -10.13 22.89
CA LEU A 144 20.76 -9.33 23.85
C LEU A 144 19.26 -9.35 23.51
N HIS A 145 18.54 -10.11 24.34
CA HIS A 145 17.15 -9.97 24.80
C HIS A 145 15.99 -9.83 23.80
N LYS A 146 15.29 -10.96 23.59
CA LYS A 146 13.96 -11.09 22.95
C LYS A 146 12.82 -10.43 23.77
N ALA A 147 12.99 -10.27 25.09
CA ALA A 147 11.98 -9.66 25.98
C ALA A 147 11.86 -8.13 25.85
N ALA A 148 12.89 -7.44 25.38
CA ALA A 148 12.83 -5.99 25.13
C ALA A 148 12.04 -5.63 23.86
N TRP A 149 11.76 -6.62 23.00
CA TRP A 149 11.13 -6.41 21.71
C TRP A 149 9.61 -6.23 21.81
N SER A 150 8.93 -6.97 22.70
CA SER A 150 7.47 -6.85 22.91
C SER A 150 7.07 -5.46 23.41
N ALA A 151 7.84 -4.86 24.33
CA ALA A 151 7.61 -3.49 24.79
C ALA A 151 7.88 -2.45 23.67
N LYS A 152 8.82 -2.75 22.77
CA LYS A 152 9.18 -1.89 21.63
C LYS A 152 8.16 -1.96 20.50
N ILE A 153 7.55 -3.13 20.28
CA ILE A 153 6.39 -3.32 19.38
C ILE A 153 5.18 -2.56 19.93
N GLY A 154 4.89 -2.71 21.23
CA GLY A 154 3.84 -1.94 21.90
C GLY A 154 4.03 -0.44 21.70
N ALA A 155 5.24 0.08 21.95
CA ALA A 155 5.57 1.49 21.73
C ALA A 155 5.48 1.91 20.24
N PHE A 156 5.87 1.06 19.29
CA PHE A 156 5.75 1.35 17.85
C PHE A 156 4.29 1.48 17.41
N LEU A 157 3.44 0.53 17.81
CA LEU A 157 2.00 0.53 17.49
C LEU A 157 1.26 1.67 18.19
N HIS A 158 1.65 2.04 19.41
CA HIS A 158 1.15 3.25 20.06
C HIS A 158 1.67 4.55 19.42
N SER A 159 2.89 4.58 18.86
CA SER A 159 3.47 5.78 18.23
C SER A 159 2.90 6.11 16.85
N GLN A 160 2.35 5.12 16.13
CA GLN A 160 1.63 5.35 14.87
C GLN A 160 0.26 6.01 15.09
N GLY A 161 -0.20 6.11 16.35
CA GLY A 161 -1.49 6.70 16.74
C GLY A 161 -1.38 8.01 17.52
N THR A 162 -0.31 8.78 17.36
CA THR A 162 -0.22 10.13 17.96
C THR A 162 0.34 11.13 16.97
N GLY A 163 -0.53 11.75 16.19
CA GLY A 163 -0.21 12.93 15.39
C GLY A 163 -1.45 13.72 15.04
N GLN A 164 -1.61 14.93 15.57
CA GLN A 164 -2.51 15.88 14.90
C GLN A 164 -1.87 16.25 13.57
N LEU A 165 -2.60 16.08 12.47
CA LEU A 165 -2.28 16.78 11.23
C LEU A 165 -2.36 18.28 11.52
N ALA A 166 -1.53 19.09 10.87
CA ALA A 166 -1.51 20.54 11.09
C ALA A 166 -2.86 21.23 10.72
N ASP A 167 -3.75 20.52 10.02
CA ASP A 167 -5.12 20.93 9.65
C ASP A 167 -6.18 20.62 10.73
N GLY A 168 -5.79 20.06 11.88
CA GLY A 168 -6.72 19.73 12.97
C GLY A 168 -7.44 18.39 12.82
N THR A 169 -7.12 17.57 11.82
CA THR A 169 -7.67 16.22 11.69
C THR A 169 -7.10 15.31 12.78
N PRO A 170 -7.94 14.69 13.64
CA PRO A 170 -7.46 13.80 14.69
C PRO A 170 -6.96 12.49 14.06
N THR A 171 -5.72 12.08 14.39
CA THR A 171 -5.24 10.72 14.08
C THR A 171 -4.98 9.96 15.37
N GLY A 172 -5.17 8.64 15.32
CA GLY A 172 -4.93 7.74 16.43
C GLY A 172 -6.04 7.65 17.47
N GLN A 173 -5.70 7.54 18.75
CA GLN A 173 -6.64 7.19 19.83
C GLN A 173 -7.77 8.22 20.06
N ASP A 174 -7.56 9.48 19.69
CA ASP A 174 -8.59 10.52 19.79
C ASP A 174 -9.70 10.39 18.72
N ALA A 175 -9.47 9.61 17.65
CA ALA A 175 -10.50 9.25 16.67
C ALA A 175 -11.39 8.06 17.13
N LEU A 176 -11.04 7.39 18.24
CA LEU A 176 -11.79 6.23 18.77
C LEU A 176 -13.05 6.63 19.55
N VAL A 177 -13.27 7.93 19.78
CA VAL A 177 -14.45 8.41 20.52
C VAL A 177 -15.56 8.72 19.52
N LEU A 178 -16.43 7.72 19.25
CA LEU A 178 -17.66 7.76 18.41
C LEU A 178 -17.52 7.46 16.90
N GLY A 179 -16.61 6.57 16.50
CA GLY A 179 -16.48 6.11 15.09
C GLY A 179 -17.38 4.93 14.70
N PHE A 180 -17.53 4.68 13.40
CA PHE A 180 -18.19 3.50 12.82
C PHE A 180 -17.57 2.18 13.31
N ASP A 181 -18.41 1.22 13.71
CA ASP A 181 -17.97 -0.12 14.13
C ASP A 181 -18.36 -1.20 13.11
N TRP A 182 -17.35 -1.72 12.41
CA TRP A 182 -17.48 -2.89 11.54
C TRP A 182 -18.12 -4.09 12.24
N GLY A 183 -17.81 -4.33 13.52
CA GLY A 183 -18.28 -5.50 14.24
C GLY A 183 -19.80 -5.54 14.35
N LYS A 184 -20.39 -4.42 14.79
CA LYS A 184 -21.83 -4.21 14.79
C LYS A 184 -22.42 -4.24 13.38
N PHE A 185 -21.83 -3.49 12.44
CA PHE A 185 -22.35 -3.37 11.08
C PHE A 185 -22.42 -4.72 10.34
N LEU A 186 -21.38 -5.55 10.43
CA LEU A 186 -21.36 -6.88 9.82
C LEU A 186 -22.34 -7.83 10.50
N LYS A 187 -22.48 -7.76 11.83
CA LYS A 187 -23.39 -8.63 12.59
C LYS A 187 -24.85 -8.33 12.28
N ASP A 188 -25.26 -7.06 12.33
CA ASP A 188 -26.65 -6.63 12.18
C ASP A 188 -27.20 -6.99 10.79
N HIS A 189 -26.35 -7.00 9.76
CA HIS A 189 -26.74 -7.25 8.37
C HIS A 189 -26.28 -8.61 7.82
N SER A 190 -25.57 -9.41 8.61
CA SER A 190 -24.98 -10.69 8.16
C SER A 190 -24.09 -10.56 6.92
N TYR A 191 -23.36 -9.45 6.80
CA TYR A 191 -22.47 -9.20 5.68
C TYR A 191 -21.18 -10.04 5.75
N LYS A 192 -20.59 -10.29 4.58
CA LYS A 192 -19.28 -10.94 4.45
C LYS A 192 -18.25 -9.90 4.04
N ALA A 193 -17.08 -9.92 4.66
CA ALA A 193 -15.95 -9.10 4.23
C ALA A 193 -15.07 -9.86 3.23
N ALA A 194 -14.42 -9.12 2.32
CA ALA A 194 -13.33 -9.68 1.53
C ALA A 194 -12.16 -10.06 2.46
N PRO A 195 -11.58 -11.28 2.32
CA PRO A 195 -10.45 -11.70 3.14
C PRO A 195 -9.17 -10.92 2.78
N VAL A 196 -8.22 -10.80 3.72
CA VAL A 196 -6.93 -10.12 3.50
C VAL A 196 -6.15 -10.72 2.33
N SER A 197 -6.31 -12.02 2.06
CA SER A 197 -5.69 -12.71 0.92
C SER A 197 -6.11 -12.18 -0.45
N CYS A 198 -7.17 -11.37 -0.54
CA CYS A 198 -7.55 -10.68 -1.78
C CYS A 198 -6.65 -9.46 -2.08
N PHE A 199 -5.89 -8.98 -1.10
CA PHE A 199 -5.21 -7.68 -1.16
C PHE A 199 -3.69 -7.86 -1.08
N LYS A 200 -2.99 -7.88 -2.21
CA LYS A 200 -1.55 -8.18 -2.26
C LYS A 200 -0.64 -7.10 -1.65
N HIS A 201 -1.17 -5.89 -1.45
CA HIS A 201 -0.39 -4.72 -1.06
C HIS A 201 -0.45 -4.39 0.43
N VAL A 202 -1.25 -5.14 1.21
CA VAL A 202 -1.53 -4.81 2.61
C VAL A 202 -0.64 -5.59 3.59
N PRO A 203 -0.44 -5.09 4.82
CA PRO A 203 0.30 -5.80 5.86
C PRO A 203 -0.24 -7.22 6.10
N LEU A 204 0.62 -8.14 6.52
CA LEU A 204 0.26 -9.54 6.83
C LEU A 204 -0.30 -10.38 5.66
N TYR A 205 -0.33 -9.88 4.43
CA TYR A 205 -0.80 -10.66 3.27
C TYR A 205 -0.11 -12.04 3.17
N ASP A 206 1.22 -12.09 3.26
CA ASP A 206 2.00 -13.33 3.14
C ASP A 206 1.79 -14.31 4.30
N GLN A 207 1.25 -13.84 5.43
CA GLN A 207 1.05 -14.63 6.65
C GLN A 207 -0.41 -14.99 6.89
N TRP A 208 -1.32 -14.56 5.99
CA TRP A 208 -2.75 -14.63 6.27
C TRP A 208 -3.33 -16.04 6.15
N GLU A 209 -2.67 -16.95 5.44
CA GLU A 209 -3.10 -18.36 5.33
C GLU A 209 -3.11 -19.08 6.69
N ASP A 210 -2.33 -18.61 7.67
CA ASP A 210 -2.29 -19.16 9.02
C ASP A 210 -3.54 -18.78 9.86
N VAL A 211 -4.29 -17.76 9.44
CA VAL A 211 -5.47 -17.26 10.16
C VAL A 211 -6.72 -18.01 9.69
N MET A 212 -7.27 -18.86 10.56
CA MET A 212 -8.40 -19.71 10.21
C MET A 212 -9.43 -19.88 11.34
N LYS A 213 -10.65 -20.27 10.97
CA LYS A 213 -11.70 -20.62 11.93
C LYS A 213 -11.23 -21.77 12.84
N GLY A 214 -11.52 -21.65 14.13
CA GLY A 214 -11.16 -22.61 15.17
C GLY A 214 -9.77 -22.42 15.79
N MET A 215 -8.95 -21.56 15.20
CA MET A 215 -7.64 -21.16 15.74
C MET A 215 -7.79 -20.59 17.16
N LYS A 216 -6.83 -20.90 18.04
CA LYS A 216 -6.80 -20.50 19.44
C LYS A 216 -5.80 -19.37 19.66
N VAL A 217 -6.17 -18.41 20.49
CA VAL A 217 -5.33 -17.26 20.85
C VAL A 217 -5.48 -16.92 22.33
N GLU A 218 -4.44 -16.33 22.91
CA GLU A 218 -4.49 -15.68 24.22
C GLU A 218 -4.83 -14.21 24.02
N VAL A 219 -5.88 -13.73 24.70
CA VAL A 219 -6.39 -12.36 24.56
C VAL A 219 -6.73 -11.79 25.93
N LEU A 220 -6.75 -10.46 26.02
CA LEU A 220 -7.10 -9.76 27.27
C LEU A 220 -8.50 -10.17 27.73
N ASN A 221 -8.64 -10.58 29.00
CA ASN A 221 -9.93 -10.92 29.58
C ASN A 221 -10.64 -9.65 30.06
N SER A 222 -11.65 -9.22 29.30
CA SER A 222 -12.51 -8.06 29.59
C SER A 222 -13.58 -8.32 30.66
N ASP A 223 -13.88 -9.58 31.00
CA ASP A 223 -14.84 -9.99 32.03
C ASP A 223 -14.12 -10.47 33.30
N ALA A 224 -13.02 -9.80 33.64
CA ALA A 224 -12.27 -10.01 34.87
C ALA A 224 -12.52 -8.86 35.86
N VAL A 225 -12.60 -9.19 37.16
CA VAL A 225 -12.79 -8.20 38.25
C VAL A 225 -11.45 -7.75 38.85
N LEU A 226 -10.33 -8.14 38.22
CA LEU A 226 -8.99 -7.84 38.73
C LEU A 226 -8.51 -6.48 38.21
N PRO A 227 -7.84 -5.67 39.04
CA PRO A 227 -7.27 -4.38 38.61
C PRO A 227 -6.05 -4.55 37.69
N SER A 228 -5.44 -5.75 37.67
CA SER A 228 -4.34 -6.10 36.78
C SER A 228 -4.86 -6.69 35.46
N ARG A 229 -4.15 -6.41 34.35
CA ARG A 229 -4.42 -7.05 33.05
C ARG A 229 -4.20 -8.56 33.15
N VAL A 230 -5.28 -9.31 32.98
CA VAL A 230 -5.29 -10.78 32.93
C VAL A 230 -5.83 -11.24 31.57
N TYR A 231 -5.49 -12.47 31.19
CA TYR A 231 -5.75 -12.98 29.87
C TYR A 231 -6.64 -14.23 29.94
N TRP A 232 -7.24 -14.60 28.82
CA TRP A 232 -7.91 -15.88 28.66
C TRP A 232 -7.76 -16.41 27.24
N ILE A 233 -8.02 -17.69 27.06
CA ILE A 233 -7.95 -18.34 25.75
C ILE A 233 -9.28 -18.15 25.03
N ALA A 234 -9.21 -17.76 23.76
CA ALA A 234 -10.36 -17.63 22.88
C ALA A 234 -10.13 -18.37 21.56
N SER A 235 -11.25 -18.72 20.90
CA SER A 235 -11.29 -19.32 19.58
C SER A 235 -11.79 -18.33 18.53
N VAL A 236 -11.21 -18.39 17.33
CA VAL A 236 -11.73 -17.70 16.14
C VAL A 236 -13.01 -18.39 15.65
N ILE A 237 -14.14 -17.68 15.72
CA ILE A 237 -15.44 -18.16 15.23
C ILE A 237 -15.66 -17.76 13.77
N GLN A 238 -15.25 -16.54 13.41
CA GLN A 238 -15.38 -15.97 12.07
C GLN A 238 -14.24 -14.98 11.83
N ALA A 239 -13.83 -14.81 10.56
CA ALA A 239 -12.90 -13.78 10.13
C ALA A 239 -13.59 -12.83 9.14
N ALA A 240 -13.28 -11.54 9.25
CA ALA A 240 -13.75 -10.48 8.37
C ALA A 240 -12.63 -9.44 8.19
N GLY A 241 -11.90 -9.52 7.07
CA GLY A 241 -10.66 -8.77 6.89
C GLY A 241 -9.67 -9.08 8.03
N TYR A 242 -9.11 -8.05 8.66
CA TYR A 242 -8.23 -8.16 9.83
C TYR A 242 -8.97 -8.45 11.15
N ARG A 243 -10.29 -8.30 11.18
CA ARG A 243 -11.08 -8.55 12.39
C ARG A 243 -11.49 -10.01 12.47
N VAL A 244 -11.39 -10.58 13.67
CA VAL A 244 -11.88 -11.91 14.01
C VAL A 244 -12.93 -11.81 15.11
N LEU A 245 -14.00 -12.57 14.96
CA LEU A 245 -14.98 -12.79 16.02
C LEU A 245 -14.45 -13.88 16.94
N LEU A 246 -14.23 -13.54 18.20
CA LEU A 246 -13.66 -14.43 19.20
C LEU A 246 -14.71 -14.89 20.20
N ARG A 247 -14.58 -16.15 20.62
CA ARG A 247 -15.33 -16.72 21.74
C ARG A 247 -14.36 -17.27 22.78
N TYR A 248 -14.50 -16.84 24.03
CA TYR A 248 -13.72 -17.39 25.13
C TYR A 248 -13.97 -18.90 25.30
N GLU A 249 -12.90 -19.65 25.56
CA GLU A 249 -13.01 -21.07 25.90
C GLU A 249 -13.82 -21.25 27.20
N GLY A 250 -14.79 -22.17 27.16
CA GLY A 250 -15.75 -22.45 28.24
C GLY A 250 -17.16 -21.89 28.02
N PHE A 251 -17.36 -21.02 27.03
CA PHE A 251 -18.70 -20.63 26.57
C PHE A 251 -19.33 -21.68 25.63
N GLU A 252 -18.52 -22.51 24.99
CA GLU A 252 -18.97 -23.58 24.09
C GLU A 252 -19.87 -23.04 22.96
N ASN A 253 -21.17 -23.35 22.99
CA ASN A 253 -22.14 -22.89 21.99
C ASN A 253 -22.76 -21.52 22.32
N ASP A 254 -22.52 -20.99 23.52
CA ASP A 254 -23.04 -19.69 23.94
C ASP A 254 -22.30 -18.54 23.23
N ALA A 255 -23.01 -17.86 22.34
CA ALA A 255 -22.51 -16.73 21.55
C ALA A 255 -22.74 -15.36 22.22
N SER A 256 -23.34 -15.32 23.42
CA SER A 256 -23.77 -14.07 24.06
C SER A 256 -22.61 -13.13 24.41
N HIS A 257 -21.40 -13.67 24.56
CA HIS A 257 -20.18 -12.93 24.88
C HIS A 257 -19.13 -12.99 23.77
N ASP A 258 -19.55 -13.30 22.53
CA ASP A 258 -18.65 -13.19 21.38
C ASP A 258 -18.28 -11.73 21.14
N PHE A 259 -16.99 -11.48 20.87
CA PHE A 259 -16.48 -10.12 20.69
C PHE A 259 -15.53 -10.04 19.51
N TRP A 260 -15.56 -8.90 18.82
CA TRP A 260 -14.68 -8.63 17.70
C TRP A 260 -13.32 -8.13 18.17
N CYS A 261 -12.26 -8.63 17.54
CA CYS A 261 -10.89 -8.22 17.80
C CYS A 261 -10.13 -8.07 16.48
N ASN A 262 -9.32 -7.03 16.34
CA ASN A 262 -8.43 -6.87 15.20
C ASN A 262 -7.10 -7.57 15.48
N LEU A 263 -6.69 -8.50 14.60
CA LEU A 263 -5.51 -9.34 14.81
C LEU A 263 -4.18 -8.56 14.81
N GLY A 264 -4.15 -7.36 14.24
CA GLY A 264 -2.97 -6.52 14.31
C GLY A 264 -2.87 -5.65 15.56
N THR A 265 -3.82 -5.78 16.49
CA THR A 265 -3.68 -5.16 17.82
C THR A 265 -2.66 -5.91 18.67
N VAL A 266 -2.05 -5.20 19.62
CA VAL A 266 -0.99 -5.75 20.49
C VAL A 266 -1.47 -6.79 21.48
N ASP A 267 -2.78 -6.88 21.74
CA ASP A 267 -3.33 -7.67 22.84
C ASP A 267 -3.83 -9.07 22.40
N VAL A 268 -3.44 -9.52 21.20
CA VAL A 268 -3.66 -10.89 20.71
C VAL A 268 -2.34 -11.64 20.65
N HIS A 269 -2.30 -12.82 21.23
CA HIS A 269 -1.06 -13.58 21.39
C HIS A 269 -1.23 -15.06 21.05
N PRO A 270 -0.14 -15.75 20.66
CA PRO A 270 -0.17 -17.20 20.53
C PRO A 270 -0.28 -17.89 21.90
N ILE A 271 -0.83 -19.10 21.92
CA ILE A 271 -0.86 -19.96 23.10
C ILE A 271 0.57 -20.16 23.64
N GLY A 272 0.75 -19.93 24.94
CA GLY A 272 2.04 -19.99 25.65
C GLY A 272 2.68 -18.63 25.92
N TRP A 273 2.18 -17.54 25.31
CA TRP A 273 2.73 -16.21 25.52
C TRP A 273 2.62 -15.74 26.97
N CYS A 274 1.49 -16.01 27.64
CA CYS A 274 1.27 -15.65 29.04
C CYS A 274 2.30 -16.31 29.95
N ALA A 275 2.55 -17.60 29.75
CA ALA A 275 3.55 -18.34 30.52
C ALA A 275 4.96 -17.74 30.36
N ILE A 276 5.34 -17.38 29.13
CA ILE A 276 6.64 -16.75 28.83
C ILE A 276 6.76 -15.36 29.47
N ASN A 277 5.68 -14.57 29.47
CA ASN A 277 5.68 -13.18 29.94
C ASN A 277 5.21 -13.02 31.38
N SER A 278 5.13 -14.11 32.15
CA SER A 278 4.67 -14.10 33.54
C SER A 278 3.30 -13.42 33.71
N LYS A 279 2.40 -13.65 32.74
CA LYS A 279 0.99 -13.26 32.80
C LYS A 279 0.14 -14.46 33.19
N ILE A 280 -1.05 -14.20 33.73
CA ILE A 280 -1.92 -15.23 34.29
C ILE A 280 -3.17 -15.36 33.43
N LEU A 281 -3.54 -16.61 33.14
CA LEU A 281 -4.81 -16.95 32.54
C LEU A 281 -5.88 -17.02 33.65
N VAL A 282 -6.91 -16.19 33.54
CA VAL A 282 -8.03 -16.14 34.50
C VAL A 282 -9.33 -16.36 33.74
N PRO A 283 -10.17 -17.35 34.11
CA PRO A 283 -11.45 -17.56 33.45
C PRO A 283 -12.35 -16.31 33.55
N PRO A 284 -13.14 -16.00 32.50
CA PRO A 284 -14.15 -14.95 32.56
C PRO A 284 -15.12 -15.18 33.71
N ARG A 285 -15.49 -14.12 34.44
CA ARG A 285 -16.36 -14.19 35.61
C ARG A 285 -17.68 -14.89 35.30
N THR A 286 -18.22 -14.70 34.11
CA THR A 286 -19.50 -15.30 33.69
C THR A 286 -19.44 -16.84 33.67
N ILE A 287 -18.28 -17.43 33.36
CA ILE A 287 -18.14 -18.88 33.24
C ILE A 287 -17.27 -19.51 34.32
N HIS A 288 -16.59 -18.73 35.19
CA HIS A 288 -15.57 -19.24 36.12
C HIS A 288 -15.99 -20.45 36.96
N ALA A 289 -17.27 -20.54 37.34
CA ALA A 289 -17.83 -21.60 38.16
C ALA A 289 -18.25 -22.86 37.37
N LYS A 290 -18.21 -22.85 36.03
CA LYS A 290 -18.61 -24.00 35.19
C LYS A 290 -17.73 -25.22 35.41
N PHE A 291 -16.43 -25.01 35.65
CA PHE A 291 -15.47 -26.09 35.85
C PHE A 291 -14.60 -25.79 37.07
N THR A 292 -14.28 -26.83 37.83
CA THR A 292 -13.29 -26.75 38.92
C THR A 292 -11.87 -26.91 38.36
N ASP A 293 -11.66 -27.88 37.47
CA ASP A 293 -10.36 -28.12 36.81
C ASP A 293 -10.29 -27.46 35.43
N TRP A 294 -10.11 -26.14 35.43
CA TRP A 294 -9.90 -25.37 34.20
C TRP A 294 -8.65 -25.80 33.44
N LYS A 295 -7.61 -26.26 34.13
CA LYS A 295 -6.37 -26.72 33.50
C LYS A 295 -6.65 -27.98 32.67
N GLY A 296 -7.31 -28.98 33.25
CA GLY A 296 -7.72 -30.19 32.53
C GLY A 296 -8.67 -29.91 31.38
N TYR A 297 -9.63 -28.99 31.56
CA TYR A 297 -10.51 -28.53 30.48
C TYR A 297 -9.70 -27.93 29.32
N LEU A 298 -8.82 -26.95 29.59
CA LEU A 298 -8.03 -26.31 28.55
C LEU A 298 -7.09 -27.29 27.84
N MET A 299 -6.43 -28.20 28.57
CA MET A 299 -5.57 -29.21 27.96
C MET A 299 -6.33 -30.05 26.94
N LYS A 300 -7.56 -30.50 27.24
CA LYS A 300 -8.39 -31.24 26.29
C LYS A 300 -8.76 -30.41 25.06
N ARG A 301 -9.02 -29.11 25.23
CA ARG A 301 -9.42 -28.20 24.14
C ARG A 301 -8.27 -27.73 23.26
N LEU A 302 -7.04 -27.76 23.77
CA LEU A 302 -5.84 -27.30 23.07
C LEU A 302 -5.12 -28.42 22.31
N VAL A 303 -5.34 -29.69 22.64
CA VAL A 303 -4.76 -30.83 21.91
C VAL A 303 -5.16 -30.77 20.43
N GLY A 304 -4.15 -30.80 19.55
CA GLY A 304 -4.34 -30.74 18.09
C GLY A 304 -4.79 -29.38 17.55
N SER A 305 -4.93 -28.36 18.40
CA SER A 305 -5.35 -27.02 17.98
C SER A 305 -4.21 -26.22 17.35
N ARG A 306 -4.57 -25.30 16.45
CA ARG A 306 -3.63 -24.32 15.85
C ARG A 306 -3.70 -22.99 16.58
N THR A 307 -2.59 -22.27 16.60
CA THR A 307 -2.43 -20.94 17.22
C THR A 307 -1.67 -20.00 16.30
N LEU A 308 -1.61 -18.71 16.63
CA LEU A 308 -0.84 -17.72 15.88
C LEU A 308 0.64 -18.12 15.75
N PRO A 309 1.27 -17.84 14.60
CA PRO A 309 2.72 -17.92 14.48
C PRO A 309 3.40 -17.05 15.55
N VAL A 310 4.48 -17.55 16.15
CA VAL A 310 5.20 -16.85 17.24
C VAL A 310 5.82 -15.51 16.81
N ASP A 311 6.04 -15.32 15.51
CA ASP A 311 6.62 -14.12 14.91
C ASP A 311 5.58 -13.27 14.16
N PHE A 312 4.28 -13.54 14.32
CA PHE A 312 3.18 -12.87 13.61
C PHE A 312 3.24 -11.34 13.72
N HIS A 313 3.20 -10.77 14.93
CA HIS A 313 3.29 -9.31 15.14
C HIS A 313 4.65 -8.74 14.76
N ILE A 314 5.72 -9.54 14.80
CA ILE A 314 7.06 -9.09 14.36
C ILE A 314 7.03 -8.87 12.85
N LYS A 315 6.55 -9.87 12.10
CA LYS A 315 6.38 -9.79 10.64
C LYS A 315 5.42 -8.67 10.23
N MET A 316 4.34 -8.46 10.99
CA MET A 316 3.45 -7.32 10.78
C MET A 316 4.19 -5.98 10.87
N VAL A 317 4.87 -5.71 11.99
CA VAL A 317 5.62 -4.47 12.21
C VAL A 317 6.72 -4.29 11.16
N GLU A 318 7.34 -5.38 10.70
CA GLU A 318 8.31 -5.35 9.61
C GLU A 318 7.66 -5.01 8.25
N SER A 319 6.50 -5.57 7.93
CA SER A 319 5.74 -5.25 6.71
C SER A 319 5.25 -3.80 6.68
N MET A 320 5.05 -3.19 7.85
CA MET A 320 4.66 -1.78 7.99
C MET A 320 5.86 -0.81 7.97
N LYS A 321 7.09 -1.30 7.70
CA LYS A 321 8.26 -0.43 7.46
C LYS A 321 8.29 -0.01 6.00
N TYR A 322 7.68 1.13 5.74
CA TYR A 322 7.59 1.69 4.41
C TYR A 322 8.91 2.34 3.96
N PRO A 323 9.31 2.18 2.68
CA PRO A 323 10.59 2.69 2.20
C PRO A 323 10.53 4.18 1.85
N PHE A 324 9.37 4.71 1.46
CA PHE A 324 9.13 6.13 1.28
C PHE A 324 9.11 6.84 2.64
N ARG A 325 9.70 8.04 2.69
CA ARG A 325 9.84 8.82 3.92
C ARG A 325 9.59 10.30 3.65
N GLN A 326 9.16 11.00 4.69
CA GLN A 326 9.00 12.46 4.66
C GLN A 326 10.26 13.14 4.11
N GLY A 327 10.07 14.11 3.21
CA GLY A 327 11.15 14.89 2.58
C GLY A 327 11.73 14.28 1.30
N MET A 328 11.24 13.12 0.85
CA MET A 328 11.60 12.58 -0.47
C MET A 328 10.86 13.31 -1.60
N ARG A 329 11.57 13.68 -2.66
CA ARG A 329 10.98 14.31 -3.87
C ARG A 329 10.63 13.27 -4.93
N LEU A 330 9.53 13.48 -5.64
CA LEU A 330 9.07 12.65 -6.75
C LEU A 330 8.24 13.45 -7.75
N GLU A 331 7.94 12.86 -8.90
CA GLU A 331 7.00 13.38 -9.89
C GLU A 331 5.63 12.71 -9.68
N VAL A 332 4.55 13.48 -9.69
CA VAL A 332 3.18 12.96 -9.59
C VAL A 332 2.31 13.63 -10.66
N VAL A 333 1.27 12.96 -11.16
CA VAL A 333 0.31 13.58 -12.09
C VAL A 333 -0.25 14.89 -11.51
N ASP A 334 -0.37 15.92 -12.33
CA ASP A 334 -0.97 17.19 -11.91
C ASP A 334 -2.49 17.06 -11.90
N LYS A 335 -3.11 17.06 -10.71
CA LYS A 335 -4.57 16.91 -10.57
C LYS A 335 -5.38 18.01 -11.30
N SER A 336 -4.77 19.18 -11.55
CA SER A 336 -5.39 20.27 -12.31
C SER A 336 -5.24 20.12 -13.83
N GLN A 337 -4.28 19.31 -14.28
CA GLN A 337 -3.98 19.06 -15.70
C GLN A 337 -3.30 17.69 -15.87
N VAL A 338 -4.11 16.65 -16.08
CA VAL A 338 -3.66 15.25 -16.06
C VAL A 338 -2.65 14.87 -17.16
N SER A 339 -2.48 15.72 -18.17
CA SER A 339 -1.53 15.51 -19.29
C SER A 339 -0.07 15.79 -18.94
N ARG A 340 0.21 16.26 -17.71
CA ARG A 340 1.56 16.50 -17.21
C ARG A 340 1.74 16.00 -15.78
N THR A 341 2.99 15.81 -15.41
CA THR A 341 3.39 15.63 -14.02
C THR A 341 3.79 16.97 -13.38
N ARG A 342 3.85 16.98 -12.06
CA ARG A 342 4.26 18.08 -11.20
C ARG A 342 5.17 17.54 -10.11
N MET A 343 6.15 18.34 -9.70
CA MET A 343 7.05 17.96 -8.61
C MET A 343 6.31 18.00 -7.28
N ALA A 344 6.48 16.97 -6.46
CA ALA A 344 5.92 16.90 -5.13
C ALA A 344 6.90 16.29 -4.11
N VAL A 345 6.64 16.57 -2.84
CA VAL A 345 7.42 16.10 -1.69
C VAL A 345 6.54 15.22 -0.82
N VAL A 346 7.06 14.07 -0.40
CA VAL A 346 6.40 13.22 0.59
C VAL A 346 6.32 13.96 1.91
N ASP A 347 5.11 14.20 2.39
CA ASP A 347 4.82 14.85 3.65
C ASP A 347 4.57 13.84 4.77
N THR A 348 3.63 12.93 4.52
CA THR A 348 3.15 11.98 5.53
C THR A 348 3.05 10.58 4.91
N VAL A 349 3.35 9.55 5.72
CA VAL A 349 3.25 8.13 5.32
C VAL A 349 2.47 7.38 6.38
N ILE A 350 1.29 6.83 6.02
CA ILE A 350 0.40 6.08 6.92
C ILE A 350 -0.08 4.84 6.17
N GLY A 351 0.16 3.65 6.71
CA GLY A 351 -0.31 2.41 6.09
C GLY A 351 0.23 2.15 4.67
N GLY A 352 1.28 2.84 4.25
CA GLY A 352 1.81 2.80 2.87
C GLY A 352 1.15 3.80 1.92
N ARG A 353 0.13 4.52 2.36
CA ARG A 353 -0.39 5.72 1.70
C ARG A 353 0.52 6.90 1.95
N LEU A 354 0.71 7.71 0.91
CA LEU A 354 1.53 8.90 0.88
C LEU A 354 0.62 10.11 0.76
N ARG A 355 0.84 11.09 1.64
CA ARG A 355 0.40 12.48 1.42
C ARG A 355 1.53 13.22 0.75
N LEU A 356 1.27 13.77 -0.42
CA LEU A 356 2.23 14.54 -1.21
C LEU A 356 1.83 16.01 -1.22
N LEU A 357 2.82 16.90 -1.11
CA LEU A 357 2.65 18.34 -1.24
C LEU A 357 3.39 18.81 -2.49
N TYR A 358 2.72 19.57 -3.36
CA TYR A 358 3.36 20.11 -4.56
C TYR A 358 4.40 21.17 -4.22
N GLU A 359 5.50 21.23 -4.98
CA GLU A 359 6.59 22.18 -4.66
C GLU A 359 6.23 23.65 -4.85
N ASP A 360 5.34 23.93 -5.78
CA ASP A 360 4.87 25.25 -6.20
C ASP A 360 3.38 25.44 -5.83
N GLY A 361 2.86 24.66 -4.88
CA GLY A 361 1.48 24.75 -4.39
C GLY A 361 1.36 25.41 -3.02
N ASP A 362 0.19 25.25 -2.42
CA ASP A 362 -0.11 25.68 -1.05
C ASP A 362 -0.22 24.46 -0.11
N SER A 363 -0.30 24.69 1.21
CA SER A 363 -0.40 23.61 2.22
C SER A 363 -1.61 22.69 2.06
N ASP A 364 -2.67 23.22 1.44
CA ASP A 364 -3.96 22.55 1.25
C ASP A 364 -4.06 21.91 -0.14
N ASP A 365 -3.11 22.24 -1.04
CA ASP A 365 -2.99 21.63 -2.36
C ASP A 365 -2.20 20.32 -2.25
N ASP A 366 -2.80 19.31 -1.62
CA ASP A 366 -2.20 17.99 -1.43
C ASP A 366 -2.68 16.95 -2.46
N PHE A 367 -1.99 15.80 -2.45
CA PHE A 367 -2.32 14.63 -3.27
C PHE A 367 -2.09 13.35 -2.47
N TRP A 368 -3.15 12.58 -2.25
CA TRP A 368 -3.11 11.31 -1.54
C TRP A 368 -3.07 10.14 -2.52
N CYS A 369 -2.17 9.18 -2.29
CA CYS A 369 -2.11 7.95 -3.09
C CYS A 369 -1.37 6.83 -2.34
N HIS A 370 -1.55 5.58 -2.75
CA HIS A 370 -0.68 4.51 -2.26
C HIS A 370 0.73 4.60 -2.87
N MET A 371 1.76 4.13 -2.16
CA MET A 371 3.15 4.09 -2.68
C MET A 371 3.36 3.24 -3.94
N TRP A 372 2.37 2.42 -4.32
CA TRP A 372 2.36 1.63 -5.56
C TRP A 372 1.46 2.25 -6.63
N SER A 373 0.96 3.46 -6.41
CA SER A 373 0.12 4.17 -7.37
C SER A 373 0.84 4.32 -8.70
N PRO A 374 0.16 4.09 -9.83
CA PRO A 374 0.73 4.33 -11.16
C PRO A 374 0.92 5.82 -11.46
N LEU A 375 0.44 6.72 -10.59
CA LEU A 375 0.44 8.17 -10.78
C LEU A 375 1.72 8.85 -10.25
N ILE A 376 2.58 8.11 -9.56
CA ILE A 376 3.85 8.61 -9.01
C ILE A 376 5.06 7.99 -9.71
N HIS A 377 6.08 8.80 -9.92
CA HIS A 377 7.27 8.43 -10.68
C HIS A 377 8.56 9.02 -10.08
N PRO A 378 9.72 8.38 -10.28
CA PRO A 378 10.99 8.95 -9.85
C PRO A 378 11.32 10.22 -10.62
N VAL A 379 12.03 11.14 -9.98
CA VAL A 379 12.49 12.39 -10.61
C VAL A 379 13.30 12.09 -11.88
N GLY A 380 12.96 12.77 -12.98
CA GLY A 380 13.48 12.55 -14.32
C GLY A 380 12.68 11.56 -15.17
N TRP A 381 11.65 10.89 -14.63
CA TRP A 381 10.83 9.94 -15.38
C TRP A 381 10.14 10.62 -16.58
N SER A 382 9.47 11.76 -16.38
CA SER A 382 8.69 12.39 -17.45
C SER A 382 9.54 12.76 -18.64
N ARG A 383 10.72 13.35 -18.39
CA ARG A 383 11.71 13.67 -19.43
C ARG A 383 12.26 12.42 -20.11
N ARG A 384 12.49 11.34 -19.36
CA ARG A 384 12.99 10.08 -19.92
C ARG A 384 11.97 9.44 -20.85
N VAL A 385 10.69 9.38 -20.46
CA VAL A 385 9.66 8.70 -21.26
C VAL A 385 9.02 9.58 -22.34
N GLY A 386 9.20 10.90 -22.25
CA GLY A 386 8.59 11.88 -23.16
C GLY A 386 7.21 12.37 -22.72
N HIS A 387 6.89 12.25 -21.43
CA HIS A 387 5.68 12.78 -20.79
C HIS A 387 5.84 14.28 -20.44
N GLY A 388 4.73 15.03 -20.44
CA GLY A 388 4.73 16.43 -20.03
C GLY A 388 5.12 16.60 -18.55
N ILE A 389 5.86 17.66 -18.21
CA ILE A 389 6.19 18.02 -16.83
C ILE A 389 6.02 19.52 -16.64
N LYS A 390 5.33 19.93 -15.58
CA LYS A 390 5.17 21.33 -15.19
C LYS A 390 6.54 21.92 -14.84
N MET A 391 6.88 23.05 -15.45
CA MET A 391 8.10 23.77 -15.11
C MET A 391 7.91 24.48 -13.76
N SER A 392 8.86 24.30 -12.85
CA SER A 392 8.82 24.94 -11.53
C SER A 392 9.03 26.45 -11.65
N GLU A 393 8.06 27.23 -11.18
CA GLU A 393 8.22 28.67 -10.98
C GLU A 393 9.02 28.93 -9.68
N ARG A 394 9.98 29.87 -9.73
CA ARG A 394 10.99 30.08 -8.66
C ARG A 394 10.46 30.63 -7.32
N ARG A 395 9.14 30.76 -7.13
CA ARG A 395 8.56 31.25 -5.86
C ARG A 395 7.69 30.15 -5.27
N SER A 396 8.14 29.62 -4.13
CA SER A 396 7.40 28.64 -3.35
C SER A 396 7.15 29.22 -1.97
N ASP A 397 5.91 29.59 -1.67
CA ASP A 397 5.47 29.97 -0.32
C ASP A 397 5.58 28.79 0.68
N MET A 398 5.77 27.56 0.17
CA MET A 398 5.99 26.34 0.96
C MET A 398 7.36 26.25 1.65
N ALA A 399 8.29 27.17 1.41
CA ALA A 399 9.64 27.12 2.01
C ALA A 399 9.61 27.11 3.56
N HIS A 400 8.55 27.68 4.16
CA HIS A 400 8.37 27.69 5.60
C HIS A 400 7.77 26.40 6.17
N HIS A 401 7.13 25.56 5.35
CA HIS A 401 6.46 24.32 5.78
C HIS A 401 7.47 23.29 6.31
N PRO A 402 7.20 22.59 7.42
CA PRO A 402 8.18 21.69 8.07
C PRO A 402 8.77 20.61 7.15
N THR A 403 7.98 20.11 6.21
CA THR A 403 8.37 19.08 5.23
C THR A 403 9.43 19.59 4.26
N PHE A 404 9.31 20.85 3.83
CA PHE A 404 10.24 21.47 2.88
C PHE A 404 11.60 21.80 3.52
N ARG A 405 11.63 22.00 4.85
CA ARG A 405 12.89 22.09 5.62
C ARG A 405 13.63 20.75 5.72
N LYS A 406 12.94 19.63 5.46
CA LYS A 406 13.45 18.27 5.53
C LYS A 406 13.63 17.65 4.15
N ILE A 407 13.63 18.41 3.06
CA ILE A 407 14.00 17.87 1.76
C ILE A 407 15.49 17.50 1.82
N TYR A 408 15.80 16.23 1.58
CA TYR A 408 17.19 15.75 1.58
C TYR A 408 17.54 14.83 0.42
N CYS A 409 16.57 14.23 -0.29
CA CYS A 409 16.86 13.48 -1.51
C CYS A 409 15.66 13.31 -2.43
N ASP A 410 15.96 12.99 -3.69
CA ASP A 410 14.98 12.45 -4.63
C ASP A 410 14.73 10.96 -4.33
N ALA A 411 13.48 10.52 -4.47
CA ALA A 411 13.12 9.12 -4.34
C ALA A 411 13.76 8.29 -5.47
N VAL A 412 14.48 7.23 -5.11
CA VAL A 412 15.20 6.39 -6.09
C VAL A 412 14.25 5.48 -6.87
N PRO A 413 14.52 5.23 -8.17
CA PRO A 413 13.60 4.49 -9.06
C PRO A 413 13.16 3.11 -8.56
N TYR A 414 14.02 2.40 -7.81
CA TYR A 414 13.67 1.05 -7.33
C TYR A 414 12.62 1.05 -6.20
N LEU A 415 12.31 2.21 -5.60
CA LEU A 415 11.23 2.34 -4.61
C LEU A 415 9.84 2.26 -5.24
N PHE A 416 9.74 2.62 -6.51
CA PHE A 416 8.48 2.66 -7.24
C PHE A 416 8.09 1.25 -7.69
N LYS A 417 6.78 0.99 -7.73
CA LYS A 417 6.27 -0.29 -8.24
C LYS A 417 6.73 -0.46 -9.69
N LYS A 418 7.51 -1.50 -9.96
CA LYS A 418 7.97 -1.80 -11.32
C LYS A 418 6.77 -2.15 -12.19
N VAL A 419 6.66 -1.46 -13.32
CA VAL A 419 5.68 -1.79 -14.36
C VAL A 419 6.02 -3.14 -15.00
N ARG A 420 4.99 -3.84 -15.50
CA ARG A 420 5.15 -5.14 -16.16
C ARG A 420 5.91 -4.95 -17.47
N ALA A 421 6.96 -5.73 -17.71
CA ALA A 421 7.58 -5.78 -19.02
C ALA A 421 6.57 -6.31 -20.05
N VAL A 422 6.35 -5.58 -21.15
CA VAL A 422 5.44 -5.99 -22.21
C VAL A 422 6.24 -6.58 -23.36
N TYR A 423 5.94 -7.83 -23.69
CA TYR A 423 6.48 -8.52 -24.85
C TYR A 423 5.37 -8.58 -25.91
N THR A 424 5.63 -8.02 -27.09
CA THR A 424 4.69 -8.07 -28.22
C THR A 424 5.35 -8.77 -29.39
N GLU A 425 4.62 -9.68 -30.03
CA GLU A 425 4.97 -10.20 -31.34
C GLU A 425 4.26 -9.35 -32.41
N GLY A 426 5.02 -8.80 -33.36
CA GLY A 426 4.49 -7.95 -34.43
C GLY A 426 4.30 -6.48 -34.01
N GLY A 427 3.30 -5.80 -34.61
CA GLY A 427 3.06 -4.36 -34.42
C GLY A 427 2.70 -3.99 -32.97
N TRP A 428 2.94 -2.72 -32.62
CA TRP A 428 2.65 -2.14 -31.30
C TRP A 428 1.39 -1.26 -31.35
N PHE A 429 1.03 -0.65 -30.23
CA PHE A 429 0.07 0.44 -30.22
C PHE A 429 0.55 1.61 -31.10
N GLU A 430 -0.37 2.24 -31.83
CA GLU A 430 -0.09 3.36 -32.72
C GLU A 430 -1.07 4.51 -32.45
N GLU A 431 -0.62 5.73 -32.77
CA GLU A 431 -1.46 6.92 -32.68
C GLU A 431 -2.70 6.79 -33.58
N GLY A 432 -3.86 7.23 -33.06
CA GLY A 432 -5.15 7.12 -33.72
C GLY A 432 -5.88 5.79 -33.52
N MET A 433 -5.24 4.78 -32.91
CA MET A 433 -5.95 3.55 -32.53
C MET A 433 -7.03 3.83 -31.48
N LYS A 434 -8.20 3.21 -31.64
CA LYS A 434 -9.34 3.31 -30.73
C LYS A 434 -9.37 2.17 -29.72
N LEU A 435 -9.80 2.47 -28.50
CA LEU A 435 -9.96 1.52 -27.40
C LEU A 435 -11.06 1.97 -26.42
N GLU A 436 -11.29 1.20 -25.38
CA GLU A 436 -12.12 1.59 -24.23
C GLU A 436 -11.22 1.86 -23.01
N ALA A 437 -11.48 2.89 -22.23
CA ALA A 437 -10.66 3.21 -21.05
C ALA A 437 -11.51 3.76 -19.90
N ILE A 438 -11.11 3.46 -18.66
CA ILE A 438 -11.68 4.13 -17.48
C ILE A 438 -11.29 5.60 -17.55
N ASP A 439 -12.26 6.51 -17.39
CA ASP A 439 -12.00 7.94 -17.35
C ASP A 439 -11.35 8.31 -16.00
N PRO A 440 -10.12 8.83 -15.96
CA PRO A 440 -9.47 9.19 -14.69
C PRO A 440 -10.13 10.39 -13.99
N LEU A 441 -10.96 11.17 -14.69
CA LEU A 441 -11.74 12.27 -14.12
C LEU A 441 -13.15 11.83 -13.74
N ASN A 442 -13.60 10.65 -14.21
CA ASN A 442 -14.85 10.01 -13.81
C ASN A 442 -14.71 8.48 -13.79
N LEU A 443 -14.23 7.93 -12.68
CA LEU A 443 -13.92 6.50 -12.56
C LEU A 443 -15.14 5.57 -12.57
N GLY A 444 -16.36 6.11 -12.51
CA GLY A 444 -17.58 5.33 -12.77
C GLY A 444 -17.80 5.02 -14.25
N ASN A 445 -17.11 5.75 -15.14
CA ASN A 445 -17.28 5.66 -16.58
C ASN A 445 -16.14 4.89 -17.24
N ILE A 446 -16.52 3.95 -18.12
CA ILE A 446 -15.62 3.42 -19.14
C ILE A 446 -16.04 4.08 -20.46
N CYS A 447 -15.11 4.76 -21.11
CA CYS A 447 -15.37 5.63 -22.25
C CYS A 447 -14.73 5.09 -23.53
N VAL A 448 -15.27 5.51 -24.68
CA VAL A 448 -14.58 5.43 -25.97
C VAL A 448 -13.37 6.36 -25.95
N ALA A 449 -12.20 5.82 -26.29
CA ALA A 449 -10.93 6.54 -26.18
C ALA A 449 -10.01 6.31 -27.39
N THR A 450 -9.05 7.23 -27.55
CA THR A 450 -8.06 7.21 -28.62
C THR A 450 -6.64 7.28 -28.06
N ILE A 451 -5.71 6.54 -28.66
CA ILE A 451 -4.27 6.71 -28.42
C ILE A 451 -3.81 7.99 -29.13
N CYS A 452 -3.48 9.01 -28.37
CA CYS A 452 -3.08 10.31 -28.90
C CYS A 452 -1.55 10.42 -29.03
N LYS A 453 -0.77 9.68 -28.22
CA LYS A 453 0.70 9.59 -28.34
C LYS A 453 1.25 8.29 -27.74
N VAL A 454 2.25 7.70 -28.40
CA VAL A 454 3.01 6.56 -27.84
C VAL A 454 4.31 7.08 -27.20
N LEU A 455 4.51 6.77 -25.93
CA LEU A 455 5.70 7.15 -25.16
C LEU A 455 6.70 5.97 -25.06
N LEU A 456 7.88 6.25 -24.52
CA LEU A 456 8.86 5.19 -24.23
C LEU A 456 8.39 4.32 -23.05
N ASP A 457 9.08 3.20 -22.85
CA ASP A 457 8.82 2.24 -21.77
C ASP A 457 7.38 1.69 -21.71
N GLY A 458 6.65 1.73 -22.84
CA GLY A 458 5.30 1.19 -22.95
C GLY A 458 4.18 2.10 -22.42
N TYR A 459 4.48 3.36 -22.11
CA TYR A 459 3.47 4.35 -21.73
C TYR A 459 2.72 4.91 -22.95
N LEU A 460 1.45 5.27 -22.77
CA LEU A 460 0.53 5.73 -23.79
C LEU A 460 -0.22 6.96 -23.27
N MET A 461 -0.25 8.03 -24.06
CA MET A 461 -1.18 9.14 -23.83
C MET A 461 -2.50 8.81 -24.53
N ILE A 462 -3.58 8.84 -23.76
CA ILE A 462 -4.92 8.46 -24.18
C ILE A 462 -5.86 9.63 -23.90
N CYS A 463 -6.87 9.81 -24.74
CA CYS A 463 -7.88 10.86 -24.63
C CYS A 463 -9.27 10.23 -24.76
N VAL A 464 -10.24 10.74 -23.98
CA VAL A 464 -11.65 10.39 -24.17
C VAL A 464 -12.18 11.12 -25.40
N ASP A 465 -12.84 10.39 -26.29
CA ASP A 465 -13.35 10.98 -27.53
C ASP A 465 -14.52 11.94 -27.24
N GLY A 466 -14.45 13.15 -27.80
CA GLY A 466 -15.41 14.21 -27.47
C GLY A 466 -15.11 14.91 -26.13
N GLY A 467 -13.91 14.75 -25.59
CA GLY A 467 -13.40 15.52 -24.46
C GLY A 467 -13.52 17.05 -24.65
N PRO A 468 -13.47 17.82 -23.56
CA PRO A 468 -13.63 19.27 -23.60
C PRO A 468 -12.43 19.99 -24.25
N SER A 469 -11.24 19.38 -24.28
CA SER A 469 -10.02 20.00 -24.79
C SER A 469 -9.70 19.55 -26.21
N THR A 470 -9.25 20.51 -27.03
CA THR A 470 -8.64 20.25 -28.34
C THR A 470 -7.12 20.47 -28.33
N ASP A 471 -6.57 20.94 -27.22
CA ASP A 471 -5.14 21.27 -27.05
C ASP A 471 -4.33 20.14 -26.39
N GLY A 472 -4.99 19.02 -26.06
CA GLY A 472 -4.38 17.85 -25.45
C GLY A 472 -4.11 17.99 -23.95
N SER A 473 -4.70 19.01 -23.31
CA SER A 473 -4.59 19.20 -21.85
C SER A 473 -5.35 18.12 -21.05
N ASP A 474 -6.29 17.42 -21.66
CA ASP A 474 -7.07 16.32 -21.07
C ASP A 474 -6.53 14.93 -21.39
N TRP A 475 -5.38 14.82 -22.08
CA TRP A 475 -4.74 13.53 -22.30
C TRP A 475 -4.26 12.96 -20.97
N PHE A 476 -4.44 11.68 -20.74
CA PHE A 476 -3.98 10.99 -19.55
C PHE A 476 -3.05 9.84 -19.91
N CYS A 477 -2.13 9.53 -19.02
CA CYS A 477 -1.11 8.52 -19.25
C CYS A 477 -1.51 7.18 -18.62
N TYR A 478 -1.61 6.14 -19.45
CA TYR A 478 -1.64 4.75 -18.98
C TYR A 478 -0.46 3.97 -19.54
N HIS A 479 0.02 3.00 -18.77
CA HIS A 479 0.95 2.00 -19.28
C HIS A 479 0.18 0.95 -20.09
N ALA A 480 0.79 0.39 -21.15
CA ALA A 480 0.18 -0.65 -21.99
C ALA A 480 -0.28 -1.90 -21.22
N SER A 481 0.30 -2.16 -20.05
CA SER A 481 -0.12 -3.24 -19.14
C SER A 481 -1.21 -2.83 -18.14
N SER A 482 -1.75 -1.62 -18.24
CA SER A 482 -2.79 -1.12 -17.34
C SER A 482 -4.07 -1.94 -17.51
N HIS A 483 -4.71 -2.29 -16.40
CA HIS A 483 -6.03 -2.94 -16.39
C HIS A 483 -7.18 -1.93 -16.48
N ALA A 484 -6.88 -0.65 -16.70
CA ALA A 484 -7.85 0.41 -16.92
C ALA A 484 -8.06 0.73 -18.42
N ILE A 485 -7.42 -0.01 -19.32
CA ILE A 485 -7.60 0.08 -20.77
C ILE A 485 -8.05 -1.27 -21.32
N PHE A 486 -8.97 -1.26 -22.27
CA PHE A 486 -9.64 -2.44 -22.79
C PHE A 486 -9.78 -2.37 -24.31
N PRO A 487 -9.80 -3.51 -25.01
CA PRO A 487 -10.08 -3.51 -26.45
C PRO A 487 -11.50 -3.02 -26.72
N ALA A 488 -11.71 -2.43 -27.90
CA ALA A 488 -13.04 -2.02 -28.36
C ALA A 488 -14.06 -3.18 -28.25
N ALA A 489 -15.29 -2.83 -27.86
CA ALA A 489 -16.40 -3.72 -27.55
C ALA A 489 -16.22 -4.59 -26.28
N PHE A 490 -15.30 -4.23 -25.38
CA PHE A 490 -15.18 -4.92 -24.09
C PHE A 490 -16.43 -4.72 -23.23
N CYS A 491 -16.92 -3.48 -23.09
CA CYS A 491 -18.12 -3.15 -22.33
C CYS A 491 -19.34 -3.91 -22.84
N GLN A 492 -19.58 -3.88 -24.15
CA GLN A 492 -20.71 -4.60 -24.77
C GLN A 492 -20.68 -6.10 -24.50
N LYS A 493 -19.49 -6.72 -24.53
CA LYS A 493 -19.32 -8.18 -24.29
C LYS A 493 -19.52 -8.57 -22.82
N ASN A 494 -19.41 -7.62 -21.90
CA ASN A 494 -19.41 -7.87 -20.46
C ASN A 494 -20.57 -7.18 -19.73
N ASP A 495 -21.59 -6.73 -20.46
CA ASP A 495 -22.76 -6.02 -19.93
C ASP A 495 -22.36 -4.82 -19.06
N ILE A 496 -21.37 -4.05 -19.49
CA ILE A 496 -20.99 -2.77 -18.89
C ILE A 496 -21.54 -1.65 -19.77
N GLU A 497 -22.11 -0.62 -19.16
CA GLU A 497 -22.51 0.59 -19.86
C GLU A 497 -21.26 1.34 -20.33
N LEU A 498 -21.13 1.50 -21.63
CA LEU A 498 -20.07 2.29 -22.26
C LEU A 498 -20.55 3.73 -22.36
N THR A 499 -19.73 4.68 -21.90
CA THR A 499 -19.95 6.10 -22.12
C THR A 499 -19.52 6.45 -23.55
N PRO A 500 -20.48 6.79 -24.44
CA PRO A 500 -20.15 7.09 -25.82
C PRO A 500 -19.52 8.50 -25.96
N PRO A 501 -18.89 8.82 -27.09
CA PRO A 501 -18.37 10.16 -27.35
C PRO A 501 -19.49 11.21 -27.33
N LYS A 502 -19.16 12.46 -26.99
CA LYS A 502 -20.16 13.56 -27.02
C LYS A 502 -20.88 13.63 -28.37
N GLY A 503 -22.21 13.71 -28.33
CA GLY A 503 -23.07 13.73 -29.51
C GLY A 503 -23.55 12.35 -29.99
N TYR A 504 -23.18 11.27 -29.31
CA TYR A 504 -23.73 9.93 -29.52
C TYR A 504 -24.60 9.52 -28.32
N GLU A 505 -25.72 8.85 -28.58
CA GLU A 505 -26.56 8.26 -27.53
C GLU A 505 -26.13 6.82 -27.26
N THR A 506 -26.14 6.40 -25.99
CA THR A 506 -25.70 5.07 -25.55
C THR A 506 -26.38 3.93 -26.32
N GLN A 507 -27.69 4.06 -26.57
CA GLN A 507 -28.47 3.02 -27.27
C GLN A 507 -28.15 2.92 -28.77
N THR A 508 -27.58 3.97 -29.35
CA THR A 508 -27.31 4.07 -30.81
C THR A 508 -25.85 3.89 -31.16
N PHE A 509 -24.96 3.98 -30.17
CA PHE A 509 -23.53 3.84 -30.40
C PHE A 509 -23.19 2.42 -30.86
N ASN A 510 -22.41 2.33 -31.94
CA ASN A 510 -21.93 1.08 -32.50
C ASN A 510 -20.48 1.26 -32.96
N TRP A 511 -19.61 0.36 -32.51
CA TRP A 511 -18.17 0.41 -32.76
C TRP A 511 -17.81 0.35 -34.24
N GLU A 512 -18.46 -0.51 -35.04
CA GLU A 512 -18.17 -0.67 -36.47
C GLU A 512 -18.49 0.63 -37.22
N ASN A 513 -19.70 1.17 -37.02
CA ASN A 513 -20.11 2.44 -37.60
C ASN A 513 -19.21 3.61 -37.15
N TYR A 514 -18.78 3.61 -35.89
CA TYR A 514 -17.91 4.66 -35.36
C TYR A 514 -16.51 4.61 -35.98
N LEU A 515 -15.93 3.42 -36.13
CA LEU A 515 -14.63 3.22 -36.76
C LEU A 515 -14.65 3.60 -38.24
N GLU A 516 -15.72 3.26 -38.97
CA GLU A 516 -15.91 3.67 -40.36
C GLU A 516 -16.03 5.20 -40.50
N LYS A 517 -16.89 5.83 -39.69
CA LYS A 517 -17.09 7.30 -39.70
C LYS A 517 -15.80 8.06 -39.39
N THR A 518 -15.02 7.57 -38.43
CA THR A 518 -13.76 8.20 -38.00
C THR A 518 -12.55 7.75 -38.81
N LYS A 519 -12.72 6.83 -39.78
CA LYS A 519 -11.65 6.22 -40.58
C LYS A 519 -10.49 5.71 -39.71
N SER A 520 -10.83 5.19 -38.54
CA SER A 520 -9.88 4.76 -37.51
C SER A 520 -9.84 3.23 -37.40
N LYS A 521 -8.85 2.71 -36.68
CA LYS A 521 -8.73 1.26 -36.40
C LYS A 521 -8.83 1.03 -34.90
N ALA A 522 -9.50 -0.05 -34.49
CA ALA A 522 -9.42 -0.50 -33.11
C ALA A 522 -8.03 -1.06 -32.81
N ALA A 523 -7.52 -0.79 -31.62
CA ALA A 523 -6.30 -1.41 -31.14
C ALA A 523 -6.49 -2.95 -31.06
N PRO A 524 -5.56 -3.76 -31.60
CA PRO A 524 -5.69 -5.22 -31.58
C PRO A 524 -5.79 -5.78 -30.16
N SER A 525 -6.77 -6.67 -29.91
CA SER A 525 -7.00 -7.25 -28.58
C SER A 525 -5.78 -7.97 -27.98
N ARG A 526 -4.87 -8.47 -28.83
CA ARG A 526 -3.60 -9.11 -28.40
C ARG A 526 -2.64 -8.18 -27.66
N LEU A 527 -2.81 -6.86 -27.77
CA LEU A 527 -1.95 -5.87 -27.11
C LEU A 527 -2.38 -5.60 -25.66
N PHE A 528 -3.56 -6.05 -25.24
CA PHE A 528 -4.13 -5.79 -23.93
C PHE A 528 -3.82 -6.93 -22.97
N ASN A 529 -3.50 -6.60 -21.72
CA ASN A 529 -3.38 -7.59 -20.67
C ASN A 529 -4.74 -7.94 -20.07
N MET A 530 -5.41 -8.95 -20.63
CA MET A 530 -6.74 -9.42 -20.22
C MET A 530 -6.68 -10.72 -19.40
N ASP A 531 -5.59 -10.95 -18.65
CA ASP A 531 -5.53 -12.12 -17.76
C ASP A 531 -6.62 -12.04 -16.66
N CYS A 532 -6.89 -13.15 -15.98
CA CYS A 532 -7.87 -13.19 -14.89
C CYS A 532 -7.31 -14.07 -13.75
N PRO A 533 -6.65 -13.49 -12.73
CA PRO A 533 -6.18 -14.23 -11.59
C PRO A 533 -7.37 -14.68 -10.75
N ASN A 534 -7.18 -15.73 -9.95
CA ASN A 534 -8.15 -16.12 -8.93
C ASN A 534 -8.06 -15.18 -7.72
N HIS A 535 -8.58 -13.96 -7.86
CA HIS A 535 -8.48 -12.90 -6.87
C HIS A 535 -9.40 -13.07 -5.66
N GLY A 536 -10.39 -13.97 -5.70
CA GLY A 536 -11.24 -14.32 -4.55
C GLY A 536 -12.39 -13.35 -4.22
N PHE A 537 -12.40 -12.13 -4.77
CA PHE A 537 -13.53 -11.19 -4.65
C PHE A 537 -14.85 -11.76 -5.18
N LYS A 538 -15.94 -11.43 -4.49
CA LYS A 538 -17.32 -11.78 -4.87
C LYS A 538 -18.25 -10.59 -4.64
N VAL A 539 -19.31 -10.52 -5.44
CA VAL A 539 -20.38 -9.52 -5.27
C VAL A 539 -20.95 -9.60 -3.85
N GLY A 540 -21.17 -8.42 -3.25
CA GLY A 540 -21.68 -8.26 -1.88
C GLY A 540 -20.62 -8.31 -0.79
N MET A 541 -19.35 -8.57 -1.12
CA MET A 541 -18.27 -8.49 -0.14
C MET A 541 -18.02 -7.04 0.30
N LYS A 542 -17.86 -6.84 1.61
CA LYS A 542 -17.49 -5.58 2.23
C LYS A 542 -15.98 -5.39 2.26
N LEU A 543 -15.54 -4.15 2.07
CA LEU A 543 -14.15 -3.72 2.11
C LEU A 543 -14.07 -2.23 2.48
N GLU A 544 -12.86 -1.73 2.65
CA GLU A 544 -12.56 -0.30 2.81
C GLU A 544 -11.99 0.20 1.48
N ALA A 545 -12.59 1.23 0.86
CA ALA A 545 -12.15 1.73 -0.44
C ALA A 545 -11.79 3.21 -0.36
N VAL A 546 -10.74 3.61 -1.06
CA VAL A 546 -10.43 5.02 -1.28
C VAL A 546 -11.49 5.62 -2.20
N ASP A 547 -12.01 6.79 -1.86
CA ASP A 547 -12.71 7.60 -2.85
C ASP A 547 -11.67 8.22 -3.77
N LEU A 548 -11.55 7.72 -5.01
CA LEU A 548 -10.54 8.20 -5.94
C LEU A 548 -10.80 9.64 -6.45
N MET A 549 -11.99 10.20 -6.24
CA MET A 549 -12.26 11.63 -6.47
C MET A 549 -11.76 12.52 -5.33
N GLU A 550 -11.78 12.00 -4.10
CA GLU A 550 -11.22 12.64 -2.92
C GLU A 550 -10.31 11.66 -2.15
N PRO A 551 -9.07 11.40 -2.64
CA PRO A 551 -8.25 10.28 -2.17
C PRO A 551 -7.78 10.36 -0.71
N ARG A 552 -8.08 11.46 -0.02
CA ARG A 552 -7.98 11.59 1.44
C ARG A 552 -8.98 10.67 2.16
N LEU A 553 -10.14 10.41 1.58
CA LEU A 553 -11.21 9.63 2.18
C LEU A 553 -11.02 8.13 1.90
N ILE A 554 -11.17 7.33 2.95
CA ILE A 554 -11.34 5.88 2.86
C ILE A 554 -12.70 5.57 3.47
N CYS A 555 -13.54 4.88 2.72
CA CYS A 555 -14.96 4.72 3.00
C CYS A 555 -15.34 3.25 3.13
N VAL A 556 -16.42 2.98 3.86
CA VAL A 556 -17.09 1.68 3.87
C VAL A 556 -17.67 1.42 2.49
N ALA A 557 -17.30 0.29 1.89
CA ALA A 557 -17.68 -0.01 0.52
C ALA A 557 -18.03 -1.48 0.28
N THR A 558 -18.68 -1.72 -0.84
CA THR A 558 -19.18 -3.03 -1.29
C THR A 558 -18.73 -3.32 -2.71
N VAL A 559 -18.29 -4.56 -2.97
CA VAL A 559 -18.12 -5.05 -4.34
C VAL A 559 -19.50 -5.24 -4.98
N LYS A 560 -19.91 -4.32 -5.86
CA LYS A 560 -21.21 -4.33 -6.56
C LYS A 560 -21.19 -5.25 -7.77
N ARG A 561 -20.10 -5.24 -8.55
CA ARG A 561 -19.91 -6.11 -9.71
C ARG A 561 -18.50 -6.66 -9.77
N VAL A 562 -18.36 -7.84 -10.38
CA VAL A 562 -17.08 -8.48 -10.70
C VAL A 562 -17.14 -8.87 -12.17
N VAL A 563 -16.25 -8.31 -12.99
CA VAL A 563 -16.13 -8.57 -14.42
C VAL A 563 -14.69 -8.95 -14.71
N HIS A 564 -14.41 -10.26 -14.72
CA HIS A 564 -13.04 -10.76 -14.71
C HIS A 564 -12.25 -10.10 -13.56
N ARG A 565 -11.19 -9.34 -13.88
CA ARG A 565 -10.40 -8.57 -12.93
C ARG A 565 -11.04 -7.28 -12.43
N LEU A 566 -12.00 -6.75 -13.18
CA LEU A 566 -12.55 -5.43 -12.94
C LEU A 566 -13.65 -5.50 -11.88
N LEU A 567 -13.54 -4.65 -10.86
CA LEU A 567 -14.49 -4.55 -9.76
C LEU A 567 -15.22 -3.21 -9.86
N SER A 568 -16.56 -3.24 -9.75
CA SER A 568 -17.34 -2.03 -9.47
C SER A 568 -17.49 -1.92 -7.96
N ILE A 569 -16.97 -0.84 -7.39
CA ILE A 569 -16.99 -0.54 -5.97
C ILE A 569 -18.09 0.47 -5.71
N HIS A 570 -19.01 0.11 -4.83
CA HIS A 570 -20.10 0.96 -4.37
C HIS A 570 -19.78 1.48 -2.96
N PHE A 571 -19.98 2.77 -2.73
CA PHE A 571 -19.83 3.38 -1.41
C PHE A 571 -21.15 3.30 -0.65
N ASP A 572 -21.15 2.59 0.47
CA ASP A 572 -22.37 2.27 1.21
C ASP A 572 -23.07 3.57 1.70
N GLY A 573 -24.33 3.75 1.31
CA GLY A 573 -25.14 4.93 1.67
C GLY A 573 -25.07 6.09 0.68
N TRP A 574 -24.28 5.96 -0.40
CA TRP A 574 -24.20 6.93 -1.49
C TRP A 574 -24.94 6.44 -2.73
N ASP A 575 -25.24 7.35 -3.65
CA ASP A 575 -25.87 7.02 -4.93
C ASP A 575 -24.92 6.23 -5.84
N SER A 576 -25.49 5.43 -6.75
CA SER A 576 -24.69 4.60 -7.68
C SER A 576 -23.88 5.41 -8.69
N GLU A 577 -24.11 6.71 -8.81
CA GLU A 577 -23.30 7.62 -9.64
C GLU A 577 -21.86 7.79 -9.11
N TYR A 578 -21.65 7.51 -7.82
CA TYR A 578 -20.34 7.53 -7.17
C TYR A 578 -19.61 6.20 -7.26
N ASP A 579 -20.20 5.16 -7.87
CA ASP A 579 -19.55 3.87 -8.01
C ASP A 579 -18.28 3.99 -8.87
N GLN A 580 -17.20 3.30 -8.47
CA GLN A 580 -15.90 3.41 -9.13
C GLN A 580 -15.45 2.05 -9.67
N TRP A 581 -14.95 2.04 -10.92
CA TRP A 581 -14.30 0.87 -11.51
C TRP A 581 -12.83 0.81 -11.11
N VAL A 582 -12.42 -0.31 -10.53
CA VAL A 582 -11.02 -0.56 -10.12
C VAL A 582 -10.57 -1.97 -10.48
N ASP A 583 -9.28 -2.17 -10.71
CA ASP A 583 -8.71 -3.51 -10.86
C ASP A 583 -8.71 -4.26 -9.52
N CYS A 584 -8.85 -5.59 -9.55
CA CYS A 584 -8.83 -6.42 -8.35
C CYS A 584 -7.49 -6.38 -7.59
N GLU A 585 -6.39 -5.98 -8.23
CA GLU A 585 -5.10 -5.76 -7.57
C GLU A 585 -4.81 -4.27 -7.29
N SER A 586 -5.84 -3.42 -7.36
CA SER A 586 -5.73 -1.99 -7.04
C SER A 586 -5.13 -1.79 -5.64
N PRO A 587 -4.16 -0.86 -5.48
CA PRO A 587 -3.59 -0.52 -4.17
C PRO A 587 -4.48 0.43 -3.34
N ASP A 588 -5.69 0.73 -3.83
CA ASP A 588 -6.63 1.69 -3.26
C ASP A 588 -7.93 1.03 -2.72
N ILE A 589 -7.92 -0.31 -2.59
CA ILE A 589 -8.94 -1.07 -1.87
C ILE A 589 -8.28 -1.89 -0.76
N TYR A 590 -8.89 -1.96 0.42
CA TYR A 590 -8.30 -2.51 1.63
C TYR A 590 -9.28 -3.48 2.33
N PRO A 591 -8.79 -4.50 3.05
CA PRO A 591 -9.64 -5.38 3.84
C PRO A 591 -10.27 -4.63 5.02
N VAL A 592 -11.40 -5.13 5.50
CA VAL A 592 -12.06 -4.64 6.72
C VAL A 592 -11.07 -4.62 7.90
N GLY A 593 -10.99 -3.49 8.61
CA GLY A 593 -10.10 -3.28 9.75
C GLY A 593 -8.71 -2.75 9.38
N TRP A 594 -8.46 -2.36 8.12
CA TRP A 594 -7.18 -1.78 7.70
C TRP A 594 -6.99 -0.37 8.27
N CYS A 595 -8.03 0.46 8.27
CA CYS A 595 -8.02 1.78 8.90
C CYS A 595 -7.76 1.67 10.41
N GLU A 596 -8.43 0.74 11.09
CA GLU A 596 -8.19 0.43 12.51
C GLU A 596 -6.75 -0.02 12.77
N LEU A 597 -6.20 -0.87 11.90
CA LEU A 597 -4.83 -1.39 12.00
C LEU A 597 -3.77 -0.29 11.85
N THR A 598 -3.97 0.59 10.88
CA THR A 598 -2.97 1.59 10.47
C THR A 598 -3.13 2.93 11.17
N GLY A 599 -4.25 3.14 11.88
CA GLY A 599 -4.62 4.41 12.50
C GLY A 599 -5.19 5.44 11.53
N TYR A 600 -5.59 5.02 10.32
CA TYR A 600 -6.25 5.87 9.34
C TYR A 600 -7.74 6.04 9.68
N GLN A 601 -8.33 7.18 9.31
CA GLN A 601 -9.74 7.46 9.57
C GLN A 601 -10.64 6.81 8.51
N LEU A 602 -11.59 5.99 8.95
CA LEU A 602 -12.62 5.39 8.10
C LEU A 602 -13.88 6.25 8.09
N GLN A 603 -14.43 6.53 6.91
CA GLN A 603 -15.71 7.20 6.75
C GLN A 603 -16.88 6.21 6.93
N PRO A 604 -17.86 6.52 7.79
CA PRO A 604 -19.06 5.70 7.98
C PRO A 604 -19.90 5.64 6.69
N PRO A 605 -20.75 4.61 6.52
CA PRO A 605 -21.80 4.65 5.53
C PRO A 605 -22.80 5.75 5.90
N VAL A 606 -23.23 6.55 4.94
CA VAL A 606 -24.22 7.60 5.17
C VAL A 606 -25.56 6.92 5.49
N ALA A 607 -26.15 7.21 6.65
CA ALA A 607 -27.44 6.67 7.02
C ALA A 607 -28.54 7.30 6.14
N ALA A 608 -29.29 6.46 5.42
CA ALA A 608 -30.41 6.92 4.59
C ALA A 608 -31.60 7.52 5.39
N GLU A 609 -31.53 7.54 6.72
CA GLU A 609 -32.53 8.18 7.58
C GLU A 609 -31.86 9.03 8.65
N LEU A 610 -31.73 10.32 8.36
CA LEU A 610 -31.88 11.48 9.26
C LEU A 610 -31.47 12.73 8.47
N LEU A 611 -32.30 13.12 7.50
CA LEU A 611 -32.48 14.53 7.18
C LEU A 611 -33.66 15.03 8.03
N PRO A 612 -33.44 15.61 9.22
CA PRO A 612 -34.44 16.52 9.76
C PRO A 612 -34.52 17.69 8.79
N SER A 613 -35.65 17.82 8.10
CA SER A 613 -36.09 19.09 7.55
C SER A 613 -35.89 20.16 8.63
N SER A 614 -35.11 21.20 8.31
CA SER A 614 -34.66 22.29 9.18
C SER A 614 -33.40 22.04 10.04
N CYS A 615 -32.22 22.13 9.41
CA CYS A 615 -30.99 22.57 10.07
C CYS A 615 -30.18 23.46 9.10
N PRO A 616 -29.99 24.77 9.37
CA PRO A 616 -29.34 25.69 8.43
C PRO A 616 -27.80 25.53 8.37
N LEU A 617 -27.26 24.39 8.80
CA LEU A 617 -25.84 24.05 8.71
C LEU A 617 -25.51 23.03 7.59
N CYS A 618 -26.51 22.44 6.93
CA CYS A 618 -26.31 21.58 5.75
C CYS A 618 -26.11 22.35 4.43
N HIS A 619 -26.21 23.69 4.43
CA HIS A 619 -25.94 24.52 3.25
C HIS A 619 -24.48 25.01 3.14
N MET A 620 -23.56 24.50 3.97
CA MET A 620 -22.15 24.93 3.98
C MET A 620 -21.16 23.86 3.49
N LEU A 621 -21.62 22.69 3.04
CA LEU A 621 -20.77 21.66 2.41
C LEU A 621 -21.06 21.42 0.91
N VAL A 622 -21.88 22.28 0.31
CA VAL A 622 -22.00 22.44 -1.15
C VAL A 622 -22.09 23.96 -1.38
N PRO A 623 -21.00 24.63 -1.83
CA PRO A 623 -20.74 24.67 -3.28
C PRO A 623 -19.26 24.84 -3.68
N LEU A 624 -18.81 24.09 -4.68
CA LEU A 624 -17.93 24.56 -5.78
C LEU A 624 -17.79 23.47 -6.86
N CYS A 625 -18.92 22.95 -7.34
CA CYS A 625 -18.93 22.08 -8.52
C CYS A 625 -20.10 22.41 -9.46
N THR A 626 -20.44 23.69 -9.62
CA THR A 626 -21.31 24.17 -10.71
C THR A 626 -21.12 25.67 -10.94
N GLN A 627 -19.95 26.12 -11.40
CA GLN A 627 -19.82 27.37 -12.19
C GLN A 627 -18.57 27.32 -13.08
N VAL A 628 -18.66 26.58 -14.18
CA VAL A 628 -17.96 26.97 -15.42
C VAL A 628 -19.06 27.21 -16.44
N ASN A 629 -19.69 28.39 -16.35
CA ASN A 629 -20.53 28.90 -17.43
C ASN A 629 -19.60 29.44 -18.51
N TYR A 630 -19.66 28.85 -19.70
CA TYR A 630 -19.08 29.40 -20.92
C TYR A 630 -19.81 30.71 -21.29
N PRO A 631 -19.12 31.84 -21.51
CA PRO A 631 -19.74 32.98 -22.14
C PRO A 631 -19.92 32.68 -23.63
N GLY A 632 -21.17 32.65 -24.09
CA GLY A 632 -21.51 32.61 -25.52
C GLY A 632 -21.05 33.89 -26.25
N PRO A 633 -20.87 33.83 -27.57
CA PRO A 633 -20.34 34.96 -28.33
C PRO A 633 -21.38 36.09 -28.39
N SER A 634 -20.99 37.28 -27.93
CA SER A 634 -21.73 38.50 -28.18
C SER A 634 -21.61 38.88 -29.65
N GLU A 635 -22.71 38.76 -30.40
CA GLU A 635 -22.89 39.52 -31.63
C GLU A 635 -22.92 41.02 -31.30
N GLN A 636 -22.08 41.80 -31.98
CA GLN A 636 -22.31 43.21 -32.20
C GLN A 636 -22.10 43.51 -33.68
N PRO A 637 -22.91 44.39 -34.30
CA PRO A 637 -22.44 45.16 -35.44
C PRO A 637 -21.43 46.22 -35.01
#